data_AF-A0AAV8ETH3-F1
#
_entry.id   AF-A0AAV8ETH3-F1
#
_cell.length_a   1.000
_cell.length_b   1.000
_cell.length_c   1.000
_cell.angle_alpha   90.00
_cell.angle_beta   90.00
_cell.angle_gamma   90.00
#
_symmetry.space_group_name_H-M   'P 1'
#
loop_
_entity.id
_entity.type
_entity.pdbx_description
1 polymer ?
#
loop_
_entity_poly.entity_id
_entity_poly.type
_entity_poly.pdbx_seq_one_letter_code
_entity_poly.pdbx_strand_id
1 'polypeptide(L)'
;MKCMEVDSATYLSQFLVLGSKASSWCEKHLKEKSGATDELHDTNHSTIFEQILLDGLLFGSNLISVLTSSRVAKEDANMMLITGTLISELLNLTKASVMGNKKICNVSSEVLKVAQQILEGTRTLCLSYSDASKEGTTTNEEKINEKRDLSFTSLTSKIVNYAIQTLYEIGVFAASGGGTYVTMLNLSWKGAVTLLQTNKGALDEKLKVGDIITTLISLALEMLKSAAESWFLVPSKASPSIAEAKRAFLPIKFFLINAVRICSAYPLEALVVQREIVSCALAVSNLGFCFNIESQLRAVREALAEFVEPTSFLLLQAVISSVAMDPSAKCEVFECLLQTKRQVGFLTTEESDMLASAFSTGCDASLPGGVLLFLNILRVAPSLGESTTLELCKYLGNLFTVLIHEKIYPFVLGSEIPILGNSNPTPEITWQPMHTFVVQTLKAFLIFVITSSSVVAWLEAETILLENLFHTHFLCVAIATELLSFVIRHAETAVAYQIIENTLSLVRIVAPHGLRPRTACSFNSLLSCASSGIVDRIFTLVSNDEKSGIYLALLREGFPFGSLSDNVQKIAIERLFTAISEFMEAYCREKGGSDARLIGFPVHALASALVFCDLKDQEIFDEKTSSLLFKFTSTLIQNYKSAPDNRIMDSLAKLISSSVDIISKTKQLYGYPEMSGLFKDLNSLFTPKSNSNTTFLPSLGRFIAGLCHMEIPEGDENSVCTALWNLSHTMLRERHWAVAHQAVAAFGHFAAHTTCTQLWQFVPDDPALSYDVETGTVTDANRFMSELKASLEKEVALNAAGYSGEEFGFLIKEGESLQKMVKTSTSAVVPMEICEEAPETKKRKIPEGFSEGVELLQRGLKVMRGALDQNDLAELGNEISSQMACIEKVISHLVCLSDL
;
A
#
# COMPACT_ATOMS: atom_id res chain seq x y z
N MET A 1 -26.16 -58.65 -13.41
CA MET A 1 -26.25 -58.88 -14.88
C MET A 1 -24.97 -59.61 -15.32
N LYS A 2 -25.05 -60.88 -15.75
CA LYS A 2 -23.88 -61.75 -16.06
C LYS A 2 -23.86 -62.21 -17.53
N CYS A 3 -24.64 -61.58 -18.41
CA CYS A 3 -24.94 -62.07 -19.77
C CYS A 3 -24.73 -61.02 -20.88
N MET A 4 -23.60 -60.29 -20.90
CA MET A 4 -23.31 -59.36 -22.01
C MET A 4 -22.01 -59.65 -22.78
N GLU A 5 -21.49 -60.89 -22.74
CA GLU A 5 -20.26 -61.27 -23.45
C GLU A 5 -20.46 -62.03 -24.77
N VAL A 6 -21.67 -62.12 -25.35
CA VAL A 6 -21.88 -62.84 -26.62
C VAL A 6 -22.71 -62.02 -27.61
N ASP A 7 -22.20 -61.86 -28.84
CA ASP A 7 -22.75 -61.20 -30.04
C ASP A 7 -23.82 -60.13 -29.77
N SER A 8 -23.34 -58.93 -29.43
CA SER A 8 -24.01 -58.04 -28.48
C SER A 8 -24.62 -56.77 -29.07
N ALA A 9 -24.41 -56.43 -30.35
CA ALA A 9 -24.81 -55.13 -30.90
C ALA A 9 -26.34 -54.94 -30.99
N THR A 10 -27.07 -55.95 -31.48
CA THR A 10 -28.53 -55.88 -31.66
C THR A 10 -29.30 -55.94 -30.34
N TYR A 11 -28.78 -56.67 -29.35
CA TYR A 11 -29.37 -56.71 -28.01
C TYR A 11 -29.05 -55.45 -27.21
N LEU A 12 -27.82 -54.93 -27.34
CA LEU A 12 -27.43 -53.67 -26.72
C LEU A 12 -28.35 -52.53 -27.20
N SER A 13 -28.60 -52.41 -28.50
CA SER A 13 -29.49 -51.35 -29.02
C SER A 13 -30.90 -51.40 -28.43
N GLN A 14 -31.47 -52.60 -28.23
CA GLN A 14 -32.77 -52.79 -27.57
C GLN A 14 -32.75 -52.39 -26.10
N PHE A 15 -31.68 -52.74 -25.35
CA PHE A 15 -31.53 -52.32 -23.96
C PHE A 15 -31.33 -50.81 -23.82
N LEU A 16 -30.60 -50.17 -24.74
CA LEU A 16 -30.44 -48.72 -24.77
C LEU A 16 -31.80 -48.02 -24.99
N VAL A 17 -32.60 -48.48 -25.97
CA VAL A 17 -33.95 -47.94 -26.23
C VAL A 17 -34.89 -48.13 -25.02
N LEU A 18 -34.84 -49.31 -24.38
CA LEU A 18 -35.59 -49.57 -23.15
C LEU A 18 -35.18 -48.59 -22.05
N GLY A 19 -33.87 -48.40 -21.86
CA GLY A 19 -33.31 -47.45 -20.89
C GLY A 19 -33.77 -46.02 -21.14
N SER A 20 -33.77 -45.55 -22.40
CA SER A 20 -34.24 -44.20 -22.75
C SER A 20 -35.73 -44.03 -22.42
N LYS A 21 -36.58 -45.00 -22.79
CA LYS A 21 -38.03 -44.95 -22.52
C LYS A 21 -38.34 -45.01 -21.03
N ALA A 22 -37.66 -45.88 -20.30
CA ALA A 22 -37.81 -45.99 -18.85
C ALA A 22 -37.39 -44.68 -18.16
N SER A 23 -36.28 -44.08 -18.60
CA SER A 23 -35.79 -42.81 -18.04
C SER A 23 -36.77 -41.67 -18.28
N SER A 24 -37.27 -41.53 -19.50
CA SER A 24 -38.27 -40.52 -19.88
C SER A 24 -39.59 -40.68 -19.12
N TRP A 25 -40.04 -41.93 -18.94
CA TRP A 25 -41.27 -42.23 -18.18
C TRP A 25 -41.11 -41.86 -16.70
N CYS A 26 -40.00 -42.25 -16.08
CA CYS A 26 -39.71 -41.92 -14.69
C CYS A 26 -39.60 -40.40 -14.47
N GLU A 27 -38.97 -39.69 -15.41
CA GLU A 27 -38.79 -38.23 -15.31
C GLU A 27 -40.14 -37.50 -15.34
N LYS A 28 -41.03 -37.89 -16.26
CA LYS A 28 -42.38 -37.30 -16.37
C LYS A 28 -43.19 -37.51 -15.10
N HIS A 29 -43.21 -38.75 -14.58
CA HIS A 29 -43.96 -39.07 -13.35
C HIS A 29 -43.37 -38.38 -12.12
N LEU A 30 -42.04 -38.21 -12.06
CA LEU A 30 -41.39 -37.45 -11.00
C LEU A 30 -41.79 -35.97 -11.04
N LYS A 31 -41.89 -35.37 -12.24
CA LYS A 31 -42.36 -33.99 -12.42
C LYS A 31 -43.83 -33.84 -12.03
N GLU A 32 -44.69 -34.77 -12.41
CA GLU A 32 -46.12 -34.78 -12.03
C GLU A 32 -46.31 -34.86 -10.52
N LYS A 33 -45.59 -35.78 -9.85
CA LYS A 33 -45.53 -35.86 -8.37
C LYS A 33 -44.98 -34.58 -7.74
N SER A 34 -44.07 -33.87 -8.42
CA SER A 34 -43.52 -32.61 -7.92
C SER A 34 -44.48 -31.40 -8.05
N GLY A 35 -45.51 -31.47 -8.92
CA GLY A 35 -46.45 -30.38 -9.19
C GLY A 35 -47.79 -30.50 -8.46
N ALA A 36 -48.12 -31.67 -7.91
CA ALA A 36 -49.33 -31.87 -7.12
C ALA A 36 -49.18 -31.25 -5.71
N THR A 37 -50.21 -30.51 -5.27
CA THR A 37 -50.38 -30.07 -3.88
C THR A 37 -50.74 -31.28 -3.01
N ASP A 38 -50.30 -31.29 -1.74
CA ASP A 38 -50.28 -32.42 -0.78
C ASP A 38 -51.63 -33.14 -0.48
N GLU A 39 -52.70 -32.87 -1.22
CA GLU A 39 -54.00 -33.47 -1.02
C GLU A 39 -54.22 -34.61 -2.03
N LEU A 40 -54.08 -35.87 -1.56
CA LEU A 40 -54.50 -37.15 -2.17
C LEU A 40 -53.43 -37.98 -2.94
N HIS A 41 -52.24 -38.20 -2.38
CA HIS A 41 -51.39 -39.31 -2.84
C HIS A 41 -51.58 -40.59 -2.02
N ASP A 42 -52.01 -41.67 -2.68
CA ASP A 42 -51.99 -43.03 -2.12
C ASP A 42 -50.55 -43.44 -1.81
N THR A 43 -50.25 -43.65 -0.52
CA THR A 43 -48.91 -43.93 0.03
C THR A 43 -48.25 -45.15 -0.61
N ASN A 44 -49.05 -46.12 -1.07
CA ASN A 44 -48.54 -47.33 -1.73
C ASN A 44 -48.05 -47.05 -3.15
N HIS A 45 -48.80 -46.23 -3.92
CA HIS A 45 -48.40 -45.83 -5.26
C HIS A 45 -47.11 -45.00 -5.26
N SER A 46 -46.94 -44.11 -4.26
CA SER A 46 -45.72 -43.32 -4.09
C SER A 46 -44.49 -44.19 -3.85
N THR A 47 -44.63 -45.23 -3.01
CA THR A 47 -43.53 -46.13 -2.64
C THR A 47 -43.11 -47.04 -3.80
N ILE A 48 -44.08 -47.56 -4.56
CA ILE A 48 -43.80 -48.40 -5.74
C ILE A 48 -43.09 -47.58 -6.82
N PHE A 49 -43.55 -46.34 -7.07
CA PHE A 49 -42.90 -45.45 -8.03
C PHE A 49 -41.46 -45.14 -7.63
N GLU A 50 -41.21 -44.83 -6.35
CA GLU A 50 -39.86 -44.58 -5.84
C GLU A 50 -38.92 -45.78 -6.04
N GLN A 51 -39.41 -47.00 -5.88
CA GLN A 51 -38.63 -48.21 -6.17
C GLN A 51 -38.34 -48.37 -7.68
N ILE A 52 -39.34 -48.12 -8.54
CA ILE A 52 -39.17 -48.16 -10.01
C ILE A 52 -38.14 -47.11 -10.47
N LEU A 53 -38.17 -45.92 -9.87
CA LEU A 53 -37.19 -44.87 -10.12
C LEU A 53 -35.77 -45.35 -9.80
N LEU A 54 -35.57 -45.95 -8.62
CA LEU A 54 -34.28 -46.46 -8.19
C LEU A 54 -33.77 -47.58 -9.12
N ASP A 55 -34.63 -48.54 -9.45
CA ASP A 55 -34.29 -49.66 -10.33
C ASP A 55 -33.99 -49.18 -11.76
N GLY A 56 -34.71 -48.17 -12.25
CA GLY A 56 -34.48 -47.52 -13.53
C GLY A 56 -33.11 -46.80 -13.59
N LEU A 57 -32.75 -46.06 -12.54
CA LEU A 57 -31.44 -45.41 -12.43
C LEU A 57 -30.31 -46.45 -12.33
N LEU A 58 -30.47 -47.52 -11.55
CA LEU A 58 -29.50 -48.61 -11.45
C LEU A 58 -29.31 -49.32 -12.80
N PHE A 59 -30.41 -49.54 -13.52
CA PHE A 59 -30.36 -50.09 -14.87
C PHE A 59 -29.57 -49.17 -15.81
N GLY A 60 -29.85 -47.86 -15.79
CA GLY A 60 -29.11 -46.86 -16.57
C GLY A 60 -27.62 -46.79 -16.24
N SER A 61 -27.26 -46.83 -14.96
CA SER A 61 -25.85 -46.84 -14.50
C SER A 61 -25.08 -48.05 -15.05
N ASN A 62 -25.68 -49.24 -14.98
CA ASN A 62 -25.07 -50.45 -15.54
C ASN A 62 -24.91 -50.36 -17.07
N LEU A 63 -25.88 -49.78 -17.78
CA LEU A 63 -25.76 -49.57 -19.22
C LEU A 63 -24.61 -48.63 -19.58
N ILE A 64 -24.40 -47.56 -18.82
CA ILE A 64 -23.24 -46.67 -19.01
C ILE A 64 -21.94 -47.47 -18.85
N SER A 65 -21.80 -48.29 -17.81
CA SER A 65 -20.60 -49.10 -17.59
C SER A 65 -20.31 -50.03 -18.78
N VAL A 66 -21.35 -50.64 -19.35
CA VAL A 66 -21.21 -51.50 -20.54
C VAL A 66 -20.79 -50.70 -21.77
N LEU A 67 -21.36 -49.51 -21.97
CA LEU A 67 -21.02 -48.61 -23.08
C LEU A 67 -19.56 -48.12 -23.01
N THR A 68 -19.03 -47.86 -21.81
CA THR A 68 -17.63 -47.44 -21.63
C THR A 68 -16.65 -48.52 -22.09
N SER A 69 -16.96 -49.80 -21.84
CA SER A 69 -16.10 -50.94 -22.20
C SER A 69 -16.31 -51.45 -23.63
N SER A 70 -17.42 -51.09 -24.29
CA SER A 70 -17.76 -51.58 -25.64
C SER A 70 -16.97 -50.85 -26.74
N ARG A 71 -16.38 -51.61 -27.68
CA ARG A 71 -15.75 -51.06 -28.90
C ARG A 71 -16.78 -50.75 -29.99
N VAL A 72 -17.81 -51.59 -30.14
CA VAL A 72 -18.87 -51.43 -31.17
C VAL A 72 -19.64 -50.11 -30.99
N ALA A 73 -19.84 -49.67 -29.75
CA ALA A 73 -20.49 -48.39 -29.44
C ALA A 73 -19.63 -47.15 -29.82
N LYS A 74 -18.33 -47.34 -30.11
CA LYS A 74 -17.37 -46.28 -30.41
C LYS A 74 -17.06 -46.14 -31.92
N GLU A 75 -17.66 -46.96 -32.77
CA GLU A 75 -17.33 -46.98 -34.21
C GLU A 75 -18.58 -46.87 -35.11
N ASP A 76 -19.79 -47.19 -34.62
CA ASP A 76 -21.05 -47.09 -35.37
C ASP A 76 -21.85 -45.80 -35.03
N ALA A 77 -22.07 -44.96 -36.04
CA ALA A 77 -22.81 -43.70 -35.91
C ALA A 77 -24.29 -43.88 -35.48
N ASN A 78 -24.96 -44.97 -35.90
CA ASN A 78 -26.34 -45.25 -35.50
C ASN A 78 -26.42 -45.67 -34.02
N MET A 79 -25.47 -46.49 -33.57
CA MET A 79 -25.35 -46.84 -32.16
C MET A 79 -24.99 -45.64 -31.28
N MET A 80 -24.21 -44.70 -31.82
CA MET A 80 -23.88 -43.46 -31.12
C MET A 80 -25.09 -42.53 -30.98
N LEU A 81 -25.98 -42.46 -31.97
CA LEU A 81 -27.24 -41.71 -31.87
C LEU A 81 -28.17 -42.28 -30.78
N ILE A 82 -28.31 -43.61 -30.74
CA ILE A 82 -29.09 -44.30 -29.71
C ILE A 82 -28.46 -44.07 -28.32
N THR A 83 -27.13 -44.17 -28.24
CA THR A 83 -26.37 -43.88 -27.02
C THR A 83 -26.57 -42.45 -26.55
N GLY A 84 -26.48 -41.46 -27.44
CA GLY A 84 -26.70 -40.06 -27.10
C GLY A 84 -28.11 -39.80 -26.59
N THR A 85 -29.12 -40.47 -27.17
CA THR A 85 -30.51 -40.41 -26.68
C THR A 85 -30.65 -40.98 -25.27
N LEU A 86 -30.05 -42.15 -25.00
CA LEU A 86 -30.05 -42.72 -23.65
C LEU A 86 -29.37 -41.80 -22.64
N ILE A 87 -28.17 -41.32 -22.95
CA ILE A 87 -27.41 -40.45 -22.04
C ILE A 87 -28.19 -39.17 -21.76
N SER A 88 -28.84 -38.59 -22.76
CA SER A 88 -29.67 -37.38 -22.58
C SER A 88 -30.86 -37.63 -21.64
N GLU A 89 -31.64 -38.68 -21.87
CA GLU A 89 -32.80 -39.04 -21.04
C GLU A 89 -32.39 -39.44 -19.62
N LEU A 90 -31.30 -40.19 -19.48
CA LEU A 90 -30.80 -40.65 -18.17
C LEU A 90 -30.24 -39.48 -17.34
N LEU A 91 -29.54 -38.54 -17.98
CA LEU A 91 -29.07 -37.32 -17.33
C LEU A 91 -30.22 -36.39 -16.95
N ASN A 92 -31.28 -36.29 -17.77
CA ASN A 92 -32.51 -35.58 -17.40
C ASN A 92 -33.18 -36.18 -16.18
N LEU A 93 -33.34 -37.51 -16.17
CA LEU A 93 -33.89 -38.22 -15.01
C LEU A 93 -33.02 -37.99 -13.76
N THR A 94 -31.70 -38.08 -13.91
CA THR A 94 -30.74 -37.87 -12.81
C THR A 94 -30.85 -36.45 -12.26
N LYS A 95 -30.89 -35.44 -13.13
CA LYS A 95 -31.10 -34.03 -12.75
C LYS A 95 -32.41 -33.85 -12.02
N ALA A 96 -33.52 -34.35 -12.57
CA ALA A 96 -34.84 -34.25 -11.94
C ALA A 96 -34.88 -34.94 -10.56
N SER A 97 -34.22 -36.10 -10.43
CA SER A 97 -34.13 -36.86 -9.18
C SER A 97 -33.34 -36.11 -8.11
N VAL A 98 -32.23 -35.48 -8.48
CA VAL A 98 -31.40 -34.69 -7.54
C VAL A 98 -32.13 -33.42 -7.10
N MET A 99 -32.74 -32.69 -8.03
CA MET A 99 -33.48 -31.45 -7.73
C MET A 99 -34.77 -31.72 -6.95
N GLY A 100 -35.44 -32.84 -7.24
CA GLY A 100 -36.66 -33.30 -6.56
C GLY A 100 -36.41 -34.11 -5.29
N ASN A 101 -35.15 -34.26 -4.84
CA ASN A 101 -34.77 -35.21 -3.80
C ASN A 101 -35.52 -35.03 -2.47
N LYS A 102 -35.90 -33.79 -2.11
CA LYS A 102 -36.69 -33.52 -0.89
C LYS A 102 -38.10 -34.14 -0.91
N LYS A 103 -38.61 -34.49 -2.10
CA LYS A 103 -39.94 -35.11 -2.29
C LYS A 103 -39.86 -36.63 -2.47
N ILE A 104 -38.65 -37.20 -2.46
CA ILE A 104 -38.40 -38.64 -2.46
C ILE A 104 -38.18 -39.04 -1.01
N CYS A 105 -39.07 -39.84 -0.42
CA CYS A 105 -39.04 -40.08 1.02
C CYS A 105 -38.28 -41.35 1.39
N ASN A 106 -38.54 -42.47 0.69
CA ASN A 106 -38.12 -43.80 1.17
C ASN A 106 -36.75 -44.24 0.64
N VAL A 107 -36.33 -43.74 -0.53
CA VAL A 107 -35.12 -44.19 -1.24
C VAL A 107 -34.16 -43.04 -1.59
N SER A 108 -34.34 -41.87 -0.98
CA SER A 108 -33.59 -40.64 -1.32
C SER A 108 -32.07 -40.83 -1.27
N SER A 109 -31.54 -41.47 -0.23
CA SER A 109 -30.09 -41.69 -0.08
C SER A 109 -29.55 -42.58 -1.20
N GLU A 110 -30.26 -43.65 -1.52
CA GLU A 110 -29.92 -44.61 -2.57
C GLU A 110 -29.99 -43.95 -3.95
N VAL A 111 -31.05 -43.18 -4.22
CA VAL A 111 -31.19 -42.40 -5.46
C VAL A 111 -30.03 -41.43 -5.64
N LEU A 112 -29.60 -40.72 -4.58
CA LEU A 112 -28.43 -39.85 -4.65
C LEU A 112 -27.12 -40.62 -4.91
N LYS A 113 -26.92 -41.80 -4.29
CA LYS A 113 -25.75 -42.65 -4.56
C LYS A 113 -25.71 -43.11 -6.01
N VAL A 114 -26.85 -43.54 -6.56
CA VAL A 114 -26.94 -44.00 -7.95
C VAL A 114 -26.78 -42.83 -8.92
N ALA A 115 -27.32 -41.65 -8.60
CA ALA A 115 -27.08 -40.43 -9.35
C ALA A 115 -25.58 -40.09 -9.43
N GLN A 116 -24.83 -40.24 -8.34
CA GLN A 116 -23.37 -40.07 -8.34
C GLN A 116 -22.68 -41.07 -9.28
N GLN A 117 -23.09 -42.34 -9.26
CA GLN A 117 -22.55 -43.38 -10.14
C GLN A 117 -22.84 -43.09 -11.62
N ILE A 118 -24.04 -42.60 -11.93
CA ILE A 118 -24.41 -42.20 -13.29
C ILE A 118 -23.53 -41.04 -13.74
N LEU A 119 -23.40 -39.97 -12.95
CA LEU A 119 -22.61 -38.80 -13.34
C LEU A 119 -21.12 -39.14 -13.54
N GLU A 120 -20.50 -39.92 -12.65
CA GLU A 120 -19.11 -40.36 -12.84
C GLU A 120 -18.98 -41.32 -14.03
N GLY A 121 -19.91 -42.26 -14.18
CA GLY A 121 -19.94 -43.16 -15.34
C GLY A 121 -20.06 -42.40 -16.66
N THR A 122 -20.95 -41.41 -16.73
CA THR A 122 -21.12 -40.55 -17.90
C THR A 122 -19.86 -39.74 -18.19
N ARG A 123 -19.19 -39.21 -17.16
CA ARG A 123 -17.90 -38.53 -17.30
C ARG A 123 -16.85 -39.47 -17.91
N THR A 124 -16.70 -40.69 -17.39
CA THR A 124 -15.75 -41.68 -17.94
C THR A 124 -16.10 -42.09 -19.37
N LEU A 125 -17.39 -42.27 -19.67
CA LEU A 125 -17.87 -42.56 -21.02
C LEU A 125 -17.51 -41.43 -22.00
N CYS A 126 -17.81 -40.18 -21.63
CA CYS A 126 -17.51 -39.00 -22.43
C CYS A 126 -16.01 -38.87 -22.71
N LEU A 127 -15.15 -39.08 -21.69
CA LEU A 127 -13.69 -39.08 -21.88
C LEU A 127 -13.25 -40.16 -22.87
N SER A 128 -13.76 -41.39 -22.73
CA SER A 128 -13.41 -42.46 -23.65
C SER A 128 -13.88 -42.20 -25.09
N TYR A 129 -15.01 -41.51 -25.28
CA TYR A 129 -15.51 -41.17 -26.62
C TYR A 129 -14.71 -40.02 -27.24
N SER A 130 -14.30 -39.04 -26.43
CA SER A 130 -13.37 -37.98 -26.84
C SER A 130 -12.03 -38.53 -27.32
N ASP A 131 -11.48 -39.54 -26.64
CA ASP A 131 -10.21 -40.15 -27.03
C ASP A 131 -10.34 -40.95 -28.34
N ALA A 132 -11.38 -41.77 -28.48
CA ALA A 132 -11.66 -42.51 -29.71
C ALA A 132 -11.87 -41.57 -30.91
N SER A 133 -12.50 -40.40 -30.69
CA SER A 133 -12.69 -39.40 -31.74
C SER A 133 -11.38 -38.74 -32.19
N LYS A 134 -10.33 -38.67 -31.36
CA LYS A 134 -9.02 -38.10 -31.71
C LYS A 134 -8.16 -39.09 -32.50
N GLU A 135 -8.27 -40.38 -32.21
CA GLU A 135 -7.56 -41.46 -32.93
C GLU A 135 -8.08 -41.65 -34.37
N GLY A 136 -9.36 -41.38 -34.64
CA GLY A 136 -9.94 -41.50 -35.98
C GLY A 136 -9.54 -40.38 -36.96
N THR A 137 -9.05 -39.24 -36.47
CA THR A 137 -8.65 -38.08 -37.30
C THR A 137 -7.22 -38.16 -37.85
N THR A 138 -6.34 -39.00 -37.30
CA THR A 138 -4.93 -39.09 -37.74
C THR A 138 -4.69 -40.01 -38.93
N THR A 139 -5.72 -40.70 -39.45
CA THR A 139 -5.54 -41.78 -40.44
C THR A 139 -6.11 -41.53 -41.84
N ASN A 140 -6.81 -40.42 -42.13
CA ASN A 140 -7.33 -40.18 -43.49
C ASN A 140 -7.38 -38.68 -43.85
N GLU A 141 -6.28 -38.12 -44.35
CA GLU A 141 -6.26 -36.80 -44.99
C GLU A 141 -6.70 -36.81 -46.47
N GLU A 142 -7.05 -37.96 -47.06
CA GLU A 142 -7.48 -38.02 -48.46
C GLU A 142 -8.89 -38.62 -48.61
N LYS A 143 -9.90 -37.74 -48.52
CA LYS A 143 -11.11 -37.69 -49.39
C LYS A 143 -12.15 -36.76 -48.77
N ILE A 144 -12.00 -35.47 -49.04
CA ILE A 144 -13.09 -34.51 -48.93
C ILE A 144 -13.91 -34.62 -50.22
N ASN A 145 -15.04 -35.33 -50.18
CA ASN A 145 -16.25 -34.79 -50.80
C ASN A 145 -17.54 -35.56 -50.42
N GLU A 146 -18.58 -34.76 -50.23
CA GLU A 146 -20.01 -35.07 -50.35
C GLU A 146 -20.77 -35.76 -49.19
N LYS A 147 -21.84 -35.04 -48.81
CA LYS A 147 -22.97 -35.32 -47.90
C LYS A 147 -22.77 -35.02 -46.41
N ARG A 148 -23.66 -34.15 -45.92
CA ARG A 148 -23.90 -33.82 -44.49
C ARG A 148 -24.49 -35.04 -43.76
N ASP A 149 -23.72 -36.11 -43.66
CA ASP A 149 -23.98 -37.11 -42.63
C ASP A 149 -23.34 -36.63 -41.32
N LEU A 150 -24.08 -36.77 -40.22
CA LEU A 150 -23.62 -36.45 -38.86
C LEU A 150 -22.31 -37.18 -38.59
N SER A 151 -21.18 -36.50 -38.73
CA SER A 151 -19.88 -37.11 -38.48
C SER A 151 -19.82 -37.60 -37.05
N PHE A 152 -19.15 -38.73 -36.82
CA PHE A 152 -18.96 -39.33 -35.50
C PHE A 152 -18.48 -38.29 -34.47
N THR A 153 -17.52 -37.45 -34.84
CA THR A 153 -17.01 -36.31 -34.05
C THR A 153 -18.10 -35.32 -33.64
N SER A 154 -19.06 -35.01 -34.52
CA SER A 154 -20.17 -34.09 -34.23
C SER A 154 -21.17 -34.68 -33.23
N LEU A 155 -21.38 -36.00 -33.26
CA LEU A 155 -22.24 -36.71 -32.32
C LEU A 155 -21.58 -36.82 -30.93
N THR A 156 -20.28 -37.11 -30.88
CA THR A 156 -19.48 -37.05 -29.65
C THR A 156 -19.57 -35.69 -28.99
N SER A 157 -19.36 -34.62 -29.77
CA SER A 157 -19.43 -33.24 -29.26
C SER A 157 -20.79 -32.91 -28.64
N LYS A 158 -21.90 -33.34 -29.26
CA LYS A 158 -23.25 -33.16 -28.73
C LYS A 158 -23.47 -33.88 -27.40
N ILE A 159 -23.01 -35.12 -27.27
CA ILE A 159 -23.15 -35.91 -26.03
C ILE A 159 -22.33 -35.26 -24.90
N VAL A 160 -21.09 -34.87 -25.20
CA VAL A 160 -20.19 -34.20 -24.25
C VAL A 160 -20.78 -32.86 -23.79
N ASN A 161 -21.31 -32.06 -24.71
CA ASN A 161 -21.96 -30.78 -24.39
C ASN A 161 -23.15 -30.95 -23.47
N TYR A 162 -24.00 -31.94 -23.77
CA TYR A 162 -25.17 -32.23 -22.93
C TYR A 162 -24.77 -32.68 -21.53
N ALA A 163 -23.73 -33.50 -21.42
CA ALA A 163 -23.17 -33.92 -20.15
C ALA A 163 -22.59 -32.73 -19.35
N ILE A 164 -21.84 -31.84 -20.00
CA ILE A 164 -21.30 -30.62 -19.37
C ILE A 164 -22.44 -29.74 -18.85
N GLN A 165 -23.47 -29.47 -19.67
CA GLN A 165 -24.60 -28.64 -19.29
C GLN A 165 -25.36 -29.22 -18.09
N THR A 166 -25.59 -30.54 -18.08
CA THR A 166 -26.27 -31.20 -16.97
C THR A 166 -25.43 -31.15 -15.68
N LEU A 167 -24.13 -31.44 -15.77
CA LEU A 167 -23.20 -31.37 -14.64
C LEU A 167 -23.13 -29.95 -14.08
N TYR A 168 -23.08 -28.94 -14.94
CA TYR A 168 -23.13 -27.53 -14.58
C TYR A 168 -24.41 -27.20 -13.79
N GLU A 169 -25.59 -27.52 -14.31
CA GLU A 169 -26.87 -27.22 -13.65
C GLU A 169 -27.03 -27.94 -12.30
N ILE A 170 -26.63 -29.21 -12.22
CA ILE A 170 -26.61 -29.96 -10.96
C ILE A 170 -25.60 -29.33 -9.98
N GLY A 171 -24.44 -28.88 -10.46
CA GLY A 171 -23.41 -28.22 -9.67
C GLY A 171 -23.90 -26.90 -9.06
N VAL A 172 -24.61 -26.07 -9.83
CA VAL A 172 -25.24 -24.83 -9.34
C VAL A 172 -26.30 -25.15 -8.28
N PHE A 173 -27.18 -26.12 -8.54
CA PHE A 173 -28.18 -26.55 -7.56
C PHE A 173 -27.53 -27.04 -6.25
N ALA A 174 -26.50 -27.89 -6.36
CA ALA A 174 -25.80 -28.45 -5.22
C ALA A 174 -25.10 -27.37 -4.36
N ALA A 175 -24.67 -26.25 -4.95
CA ALA A 175 -24.06 -25.14 -4.22
C ALA A 175 -25.05 -24.47 -3.25
N SER A 176 -26.32 -24.35 -3.66
CA SER A 176 -27.40 -23.80 -2.81
C SER A 176 -27.87 -24.76 -1.71
N GLY A 177 -27.53 -26.05 -1.81
CA GLY A 177 -28.03 -27.11 -0.93
C GLY A 177 -27.24 -27.34 0.37
N GLY A 178 -26.19 -26.55 0.63
CA GLY A 178 -25.35 -26.67 1.84
C GLY A 178 -24.59 -28.00 1.95
N GLY A 179 -24.28 -28.41 3.19
CA GLY A 179 -23.48 -29.61 3.49
C GLY A 179 -24.02 -30.93 2.94
N THR A 180 -25.33 -31.01 2.67
CA THR A 180 -26.02 -32.24 2.24
C THR A 180 -25.63 -32.67 0.82
N TYR A 181 -25.20 -31.74 -0.04
CA TYR A 181 -24.90 -32.00 -1.45
C TYR A 181 -23.42 -31.85 -1.79
N VAL A 182 -22.51 -31.82 -0.80
CA VAL A 182 -21.06 -31.58 -1.03
C VAL A 182 -20.43 -32.59 -2.00
N THR A 183 -20.79 -33.87 -1.90
CA THR A 183 -20.27 -34.91 -2.81
C THR A 183 -20.77 -34.70 -4.25
N MET A 184 -22.05 -34.33 -4.41
CA MET A 184 -22.65 -33.99 -5.70
C MET A 184 -22.01 -32.74 -6.29
N LEU A 185 -21.83 -31.69 -5.49
CA LEU A 185 -21.16 -30.45 -5.89
C LEU A 185 -19.76 -30.74 -6.45
N ASN A 186 -18.95 -31.47 -5.68
CA ASN A 186 -17.58 -31.80 -6.09
C ASN A 186 -17.55 -32.63 -7.37
N LEU A 187 -18.39 -33.66 -7.46
CA LEU A 187 -18.44 -34.56 -8.62
C LEU A 187 -18.91 -33.81 -9.88
N SER A 188 -19.96 -33.00 -9.75
CA SER A 188 -20.51 -32.20 -10.85
C SER A 188 -19.49 -31.22 -11.42
N TRP A 189 -18.88 -30.38 -10.58
CA TRP A 189 -17.92 -29.38 -11.04
C TRP A 189 -16.61 -30.02 -11.53
N LYS A 190 -16.10 -31.05 -10.83
CA LYS A 190 -14.94 -31.80 -11.30
C LYS A 190 -15.21 -32.45 -12.66
N GLY A 191 -16.40 -33.01 -12.86
CA GLY A 191 -16.85 -33.59 -14.12
C GLY A 191 -16.88 -32.54 -15.23
N ALA A 192 -17.60 -31.44 -15.03
CA ALA A 192 -17.73 -30.36 -16.01
C ALA A 192 -16.36 -29.79 -16.41
N VAL A 193 -15.51 -29.46 -15.43
CA VAL A 193 -14.16 -28.92 -15.69
C VAL A 193 -13.28 -29.92 -16.44
N THR A 194 -13.30 -31.21 -16.06
CA THR A 194 -12.49 -32.23 -16.75
C THR A 194 -12.92 -32.37 -18.21
N LEU A 195 -14.23 -32.42 -18.47
CA LEU A 195 -14.76 -32.57 -19.83
C LEU A 195 -14.46 -31.35 -20.71
N LEU A 196 -14.56 -30.15 -20.16
CA LEU A 196 -14.12 -28.91 -20.80
C LEU A 196 -12.61 -28.96 -21.12
N GLN A 197 -11.76 -29.33 -20.15
CA GLN A 197 -10.31 -29.36 -20.36
C GLN A 197 -9.85 -30.40 -21.39
N THR A 198 -10.52 -31.53 -21.51
CA THR A 198 -10.15 -32.60 -22.46
C THR A 198 -10.59 -32.32 -23.90
N ASN A 199 -11.63 -31.49 -24.10
CA ASN A 199 -12.28 -31.25 -25.39
C ASN A 199 -12.07 -29.83 -25.95
N LYS A 200 -10.92 -29.21 -25.65
CA LYS A 200 -10.55 -27.87 -26.15
C LYS A 200 -10.74 -27.78 -27.67
N GLY A 201 -11.52 -26.80 -28.14
CA GLY A 201 -11.71 -26.51 -29.56
C GLY A 201 -12.64 -27.45 -30.35
N ALA A 202 -13.23 -28.48 -29.72
CA ALA A 202 -14.11 -29.46 -30.38
C ALA A 202 -15.59 -29.38 -29.95
N LEU A 203 -15.95 -28.37 -29.16
CA LEU A 203 -17.30 -28.20 -28.59
C LEU A 203 -18.17 -27.33 -29.52
N ASP A 204 -19.46 -27.67 -29.64
CA ASP A 204 -20.48 -26.90 -30.37
C ASP A 204 -20.58 -25.44 -29.86
N GLU A 205 -20.86 -24.49 -30.76
CA GLU A 205 -21.04 -23.05 -30.47
C GLU A 205 -22.17 -22.76 -29.45
N LYS A 206 -23.07 -23.73 -29.23
CA LYS A 206 -24.19 -23.59 -28.29
C LYS A 206 -23.79 -23.64 -26.81
N LEU A 207 -22.61 -24.17 -26.48
CA LEU A 207 -22.15 -24.23 -25.09
C LEU A 207 -21.53 -22.88 -24.70
N LYS A 208 -22.24 -22.11 -23.87
CA LYS A 208 -21.76 -20.82 -23.36
C LYS A 208 -20.78 -21.01 -22.21
N VAL A 209 -19.52 -21.25 -22.54
CA VAL A 209 -18.44 -21.43 -21.54
C VAL A 209 -18.28 -20.17 -20.69
N GLY A 210 -18.44 -18.97 -21.25
CA GLY A 210 -18.52 -17.72 -20.50
C GLY A 210 -19.53 -17.75 -19.35
N ASP A 211 -20.74 -18.26 -19.55
CA ASP A 211 -21.78 -18.34 -18.50
C ASP A 211 -21.34 -19.26 -17.34
N ILE A 212 -20.60 -20.34 -17.63
CA ILE A 212 -20.05 -21.25 -16.62
C ILE A 212 -18.98 -20.54 -15.79
N ILE A 213 -18.08 -19.79 -16.43
CA ILE A 213 -17.04 -19.00 -15.75
C ILE A 213 -17.68 -17.95 -14.83
N THR A 214 -18.62 -17.15 -15.37
CA THR A 214 -19.33 -16.10 -14.62
C THR A 214 -20.09 -16.67 -13.43
N THR A 215 -20.70 -17.86 -13.58
CA THR A 215 -21.44 -18.51 -12.48
C THR A 215 -20.50 -19.00 -11.39
N LEU A 216 -19.35 -19.58 -11.72
CA LEU A 216 -18.34 -19.97 -10.73
C LEU A 216 -17.83 -18.75 -9.94
N ILE A 217 -17.58 -17.64 -10.62
CA ILE A 217 -17.18 -16.37 -10.00
C ILE A 217 -18.28 -15.84 -9.09
N SER A 218 -19.53 -15.84 -9.56
CA SER A 218 -20.68 -15.36 -8.79
C SER A 218 -20.90 -16.17 -7.51
N LEU A 219 -20.83 -17.51 -7.60
CA LEU A 219 -20.90 -18.39 -6.43
C LEU A 219 -19.78 -18.10 -5.42
N ALA A 220 -18.55 -17.89 -5.91
CA ALA A 220 -17.42 -17.54 -5.04
C ALA A 220 -17.66 -16.19 -4.32
N LEU A 221 -18.12 -15.17 -5.04
CA LEU A 221 -18.38 -13.84 -4.50
C LEU A 221 -19.57 -13.82 -3.53
N GLU A 222 -20.64 -14.54 -3.81
CA GLU A 222 -21.79 -14.64 -2.91
C GLU A 222 -21.41 -15.31 -1.58
N MET A 223 -20.62 -16.39 -1.65
CA MET A 223 -20.10 -17.03 -0.44
C MET A 223 -19.11 -16.14 0.33
N LEU A 224 -18.27 -15.38 -0.39
CA LEU A 224 -17.34 -14.43 0.22
C LEU A 224 -18.10 -13.30 0.92
N LYS A 225 -19.15 -12.78 0.28
CA LYS A 225 -20.03 -11.76 0.83
C LYS A 225 -20.73 -12.24 2.09
N SER A 226 -21.34 -13.43 2.04
CA SER A 226 -21.99 -14.03 3.21
C SER A 226 -21.03 -14.25 4.38
N ALA A 227 -19.80 -14.70 4.11
CA ALA A 227 -18.78 -14.85 5.13
C ALA A 227 -18.37 -13.51 5.74
N ALA A 228 -18.12 -12.50 4.90
CA ALA A 228 -17.72 -11.17 5.37
C ALA A 228 -18.83 -10.48 6.17
N GLU A 229 -20.08 -10.52 5.71
CA GLU A 229 -21.25 -10.03 6.44
C GLU A 229 -21.37 -10.66 7.83
N SER A 230 -21.07 -11.97 7.96
CA SER A 230 -21.10 -12.66 9.25
C SER A 230 -20.05 -12.19 10.25
N TRP A 231 -18.92 -11.64 9.78
CA TRP A 231 -17.84 -11.15 10.63
C TRP A 231 -17.97 -9.67 10.99
N PHE A 232 -18.47 -8.84 10.08
CA PHE A 232 -18.66 -7.39 10.31
C PHE A 232 -20.01 -7.06 10.98
N LEU A 233 -21.13 -7.67 10.57
CA LEU A 233 -22.46 -7.27 11.05
C LEU A 233 -22.85 -7.90 12.39
N VAL A 234 -22.16 -8.96 12.81
CA VAL A 234 -22.40 -9.62 14.09
C VAL A 234 -21.28 -9.20 15.04
N PRO A 235 -21.55 -8.31 16.03
CA PRO A 235 -20.55 -7.95 17.03
C PRO A 235 -20.26 -9.17 17.92
N SER A 236 -19.33 -9.99 17.45
CA SER A 236 -18.77 -11.13 18.15
C SER A 236 -17.81 -10.62 19.22
N LYS A 237 -17.94 -11.10 20.46
CA LYS A 237 -16.95 -10.83 21.53
C LYS A 237 -15.60 -11.52 21.30
N ALA A 238 -15.50 -12.42 20.33
CA ALA A 238 -14.31 -13.22 20.05
C ALA A 238 -13.87 -13.05 18.59
N SER A 239 -12.59 -12.77 18.39
CA SER A 239 -11.99 -12.78 17.05
C SER A 239 -12.09 -14.19 16.45
N PRO A 240 -12.45 -14.33 15.17
CA PRO A 240 -12.53 -15.63 14.52
C PRO A 240 -11.16 -16.29 14.50
N SER A 241 -11.12 -17.59 14.77
CA SER A 241 -9.86 -18.34 14.68
C SER A 241 -9.43 -18.52 13.23
N ILE A 242 -8.12 -18.65 12.99
CA ILE A 242 -7.59 -18.91 11.64
C ILE A 242 -8.17 -20.20 11.04
N ALA A 243 -8.47 -21.22 11.86
CA ALA A 243 -9.05 -22.47 11.42
C ALA A 243 -10.51 -22.30 10.95
N GLU A 244 -11.30 -21.46 11.62
CA GLU A 244 -12.66 -21.12 11.21
C GLU A 244 -12.66 -20.33 9.89
N ALA A 245 -11.80 -19.32 9.79
CA ALA A 245 -11.65 -18.54 8.56
C ALA A 245 -11.23 -19.43 7.37
N LYS A 246 -10.26 -20.32 7.56
CA LYS A 246 -9.85 -21.30 6.53
C LYS A 246 -10.99 -22.22 6.09
N ARG A 247 -11.84 -22.68 7.02
CA ARG A 247 -13.02 -23.50 6.68
C ARG A 247 -14.03 -22.70 5.84
N ALA A 248 -14.26 -21.43 6.18
CA ALA A 248 -15.15 -20.55 5.43
C ALA A 248 -14.63 -20.26 4.01
N PHE A 249 -13.31 -20.14 3.83
CA PHE A 249 -12.68 -19.85 2.54
C PHE A 249 -12.46 -21.09 1.64
N LEU A 250 -12.56 -22.30 2.17
CA LEU A 250 -12.32 -23.53 1.40
C LEU A 250 -13.28 -23.69 0.19
N PRO A 251 -14.61 -23.48 0.32
CA PRO A 251 -15.53 -23.52 -0.81
C PRO A 251 -15.26 -22.41 -1.84
N ILE A 252 -14.87 -21.21 -1.38
CA ILE A 252 -14.54 -20.07 -2.26
C ILE A 252 -13.34 -20.41 -3.12
N LYS A 253 -12.26 -20.93 -2.50
CA LYS A 253 -11.08 -21.43 -3.20
C LYS A 253 -11.45 -22.52 -4.21
N PHE A 254 -12.37 -23.42 -3.86
CA PHE A 254 -12.85 -24.48 -4.75
C PHE A 254 -13.52 -23.92 -6.02
N PHE A 255 -14.37 -22.90 -5.92
CA PHE A 255 -14.98 -22.30 -7.11
C PHE A 255 -13.96 -21.53 -7.95
N LEU A 256 -13.12 -20.71 -7.32
CA LEU A 256 -12.10 -19.92 -8.02
C LEU A 256 -11.09 -20.80 -8.75
N ILE A 257 -10.58 -21.89 -8.15
CA ILE A 257 -9.60 -22.75 -8.82
C ILE A 257 -10.20 -23.46 -10.04
N ASN A 258 -11.49 -23.79 -10.00
CA ASN A 258 -12.20 -24.36 -11.15
C ASN A 258 -12.41 -23.30 -12.24
N ALA A 259 -12.69 -22.04 -11.88
CA ALA A 259 -12.75 -20.95 -12.84
C ALA A 259 -11.39 -20.73 -13.53
N VAL A 260 -10.28 -20.69 -12.76
CA VAL A 260 -8.90 -20.59 -13.29
C VAL A 260 -8.65 -21.67 -14.32
N ARG A 261 -8.97 -22.93 -13.99
CA ARG A 261 -8.78 -24.09 -14.87
C ARG A 261 -9.53 -23.99 -16.19
N ILE A 262 -10.72 -23.40 -16.19
CA ILE A 262 -11.52 -23.17 -17.41
C ILE A 262 -10.95 -21.99 -18.19
N CYS A 263 -10.65 -20.86 -17.54
CA CYS A 263 -10.08 -19.67 -18.20
C CYS A 263 -8.76 -20.01 -18.91
N SER A 264 -7.88 -20.78 -18.28
CA SER A 264 -6.62 -21.22 -18.91
C SER A 264 -6.84 -22.19 -20.09
N ALA A 265 -7.98 -22.90 -20.13
CA ALA A 265 -8.33 -23.78 -21.23
C ALA A 265 -9.07 -23.06 -22.38
N TYR A 266 -9.80 -21.99 -22.08
CA TYR A 266 -10.64 -21.21 -22.99
C TYR A 266 -10.33 -19.70 -22.89
N PRO A 267 -9.15 -19.26 -23.36
CA PRO A 267 -8.71 -17.87 -23.20
C PRO A 267 -9.61 -16.85 -23.91
N LEU A 268 -10.23 -17.20 -25.05
CA LEU A 268 -11.16 -16.31 -25.77
C LEU A 268 -12.45 -16.07 -24.97
N GLU A 269 -13.00 -17.11 -24.35
CA GLU A 269 -14.18 -17.00 -23.49
C GLU A 269 -13.86 -16.21 -22.22
N ALA A 270 -12.67 -16.42 -21.65
CA ALA A 270 -12.19 -15.65 -20.51
C ALA A 270 -12.06 -14.14 -20.82
N LEU A 271 -11.75 -13.78 -22.07
CA LEU A 271 -11.73 -12.38 -22.52
C LEU A 271 -13.13 -11.78 -22.60
N VAL A 272 -14.13 -12.55 -23.03
CA VAL A 272 -15.53 -12.09 -23.06
C VAL A 272 -16.03 -11.74 -21.66
N VAL A 273 -15.62 -12.50 -20.64
CA VAL A 273 -16.00 -12.30 -19.22
C VAL A 273 -14.89 -11.64 -18.37
N GLN A 274 -13.99 -10.90 -19.03
CA GLN A 274 -12.86 -10.25 -18.38
C GLN A 274 -13.28 -9.31 -17.24
N ARG A 275 -14.39 -8.58 -17.41
CA ARG A 275 -14.85 -7.59 -16.43
C ARG A 275 -15.24 -8.26 -15.11
N GLU A 276 -15.89 -9.42 -15.18
CA GLU A 276 -16.28 -10.24 -14.04
C GLU A 276 -15.04 -10.79 -13.33
N ILE A 277 -14.03 -11.22 -14.09
CA ILE A 277 -12.75 -11.70 -13.54
C ILE A 277 -12.01 -10.58 -12.80
N VAL A 278 -11.88 -9.40 -13.41
CA VAL A 278 -11.23 -8.23 -12.78
C VAL A 278 -12.00 -7.80 -11.53
N SER A 279 -13.34 -7.73 -11.60
CA SER A 279 -14.20 -7.37 -10.47
C SER A 279 -14.05 -8.37 -9.32
N CYS A 280 -13.93 -9.66 -9.61
CA CYS A 280 -13.72 -10.68 -8.60
C CYS A 280 -12.37 -10.49 -7.87
N ALA A 281 -11.30 -10.25 -8.62
CA ALA A 281 -9.98 -10.02 -8.04
C ALA A 281 -9.95 -8.75 -7.17
N LEU A 282 -10.58 -7.67 -7.65
CA LEU A 282 -10.74 -6.42 -6.90
C LEU A 282 -11.55 -6.62 -5.61
N ALA A 283 -12.67 -7.32 -5.65
CA ALA A 283 -13.49 -7.58 -4.47
C ALA A 283 -12.70 -8.33 -3.38
N VAL A 284 -11.93 -9.35 -3.77
CA VAL A 284 -11.06 -10.09 -2.84
C VAL A 284 -9.99 -9.17 -2.23
N SER A 285 -9.29 -8.36 -3.04
CA SER A 285 -8.26 -7.44 -2.53
C SER A 285 -8.84 -6.32 -1.66
N ASN A 286 -10.05 -5.83 -1.98
CA ASN A 286 -10.74 -4.82 -1.17
C ASN A 286 -11.15 -5.36 0.20
N LEU A 287 -11.65 -6.59 0.27
CA LEU A 287 -11.91 -7.23 1.55
C LEU A 287 -10.62 -7.46 2.34
N GLY A 288 -9.53 -7.82 1.66
CA GLY A 288 -8.20 -7.89 2.26
C GLY A 288 -7.81 -6.57 2.94
N PHE A 289 -8.09 -5.43 2.30
CA PHE A 289 -7.90 -4.11 2.91
C PHE A 289 -8.85 -3.87 4.10
N CYS A 290 -10.14 -4.19 3.98
CA CYS A 290 -11.12 -3.99 5.05
C CYS A 290 -10.75 -4.80 6.31
N PHE A 291 -10.39 -6.08 6.15
CA PHE A 291 -9.93 -6.94 7.26
C PHE A 291 -8.61 -6.48 7.88
N ASN A 292 -7.85 -5.61 7.19
CA ASN A 292 -6.58 -5.10 7.67
C ASN A 292 -6.71 -3.91 8.62
N ILE A 293 -7.80 -3.14 8.49
CA ILE A 293 -8.09 -2.00 9.35
C ILE A 293 -8.54 -2.49 10.74
N GLU A 294 -9.30 -3.58 10.78
CA GLU A 294 -9.81 -4.14 12.03
C GLU A 294 -8.84 -5.16 12.63
N SER A 295 -8.22 -4.79 13.76
CA SER A 295 -7.27 -5.66 14.48
C SER A 295 -7.88 -7.02 14.89
N GLN A 296 -9.19 -7.10 15.09
CA GLN A 296 -9.91 -8.32 15.44
C GLN A 296 -9.99 -9.32 14.28
N LEU A 297 -9.85 -8.86 13.04
CA LEU A 297 -9.96 -9.68 11.81
C LEU A 297 -8.59 -10.12 11.26
N ARG A 298 -7.50 -9.93 12.02
CA ARG A 298 -6.13 -10.32 11.63
C ARG A 298 -6.03 -11.78 11.17
N ALA A 299 -6.65 -12.71 11.89
CA ALA A 299 -6.65 -14.13 11.53
C ALA A 299 -7.46 -14.43 10.25
N VAL A 300 -8.53 -13.67 9.98
CA VAL A 300 -9.27 -13.74 8.71
C VAL A 300 -8.39 -13.24 7.58
N ARG A 301 -7.70 -12.13 7.79
CA ARG A 301 -6.80 -11.53 6.80
C ARG A 301 -5.66 -12.48 6.40
N GLU A 302 -5.08 -13.18 7.37
CA GLU A 302 -4.09 -14.25 7.12
C GLU A 302 -4.67 -15.40 6.30
N ALA A 303 -5.84 -15.91 6.70
CA ALA A 303 -6.50 -16.99 5.96
C ALA A 303 -6.86 -16.58 4.52
N LEU A 304 -7.26 -15.33 4.31
CA LEU A 304 -7.56 -14.79 2.97
C LEU A 304 -6.30 -14.75 2.10
N ALA A 305 -5.17 -14.30 2.68
CA ALA A 305 -3.87 -14.22 2.02
C ALA A 305 -3.35 -15.60 1.57
N GLU A 306 -3.63 -16.64 2.36
CA GLU A 306 -3.15 -17.99 2.08
C GLU A 306 -4.06 -18.76 1.11
N PHE A 307 -5.40 -18.60 1.20
CA PHE A 307 -6.34 -19.45 0.46
C PHE A 307 -6.95 -18.79 -0.78
N VAL A 308 -7.35 -17.52 -0.69
CA VAL A 308 -8.24 -16.89 -1.68
C VAL A 308 -7.45 -15.95 -2.59
N GLU A 309 -6.65 -15.04 -2.04
CA GLU A 309 -5.86 -14.05 -2.81
C GLU A 309 -4.96 -14.69 -3.88
N PRO A 310 -4.23 -15.80 -3.62
CA PRO A 310 -3.40 -16.42 -4.66
C PRO A 310 -4.25 -16.96 -5.81
N THR A 311 -5.44 -17.49 -5.51
CA THR A 311 -6.32 -18.10 -6.51
C THR A 311 -7.04 -17.03 -7.34
N SER A 312 -7.48 -15.93 -6.71
CA SER A 312 -8.05 -14.78 -7.44
C SER A 312 -7.01 -14.10 -8.33
N PHE A 313 -5.77 -14.03 -7.88
CA PHE A 313 -4.67 -13.53 -8.70
C PHE A 313 -4.37 -14.44 -9.90
N LEU A 314 -4.34 -15.77 -9.71
CA LEU A 314 -4.19 -16.72 -10.83
C LEU A 314 -5.31 -16.59 -11.87
N LEU A 315 -6.53 -16.26 -11.43
CA LEU A 315 -7.66 -16.02 -12.32
C LEU A 315 -7.43 -14.79 -13.20
N LEU A 316 -6.97 -13.70 -12.59
CA LEU A 316 -6.60 -12.49 -13.32
C LEU A 316 -5.42 -12.73 -14.27
N GLN A 317 -4.39 -13.45 -13.80
CA GLN A 317 -3.22 -13.79 -14.60
C GLN A 317 -3.59 -14.61 -15.84
N ALA A 318 -4.54 -15.56 -15.72
CA ALA A 318 -5.01 -16.34 -16.86
C ALA A 318 -5.56 -15.47 -18.02
N VAL A 319 -6.09 -14.28 -17.71
CA VAL A 319 -6.57 -13.31 -18.70
C VAL A 319 -5.42 -12.43 -19.19
N ILE A 320 -4.65 -11.81 -18.29
CA ILE A 320 -3.58 -10.86 -18.65
C ILE A 320 -2.45 -11.54 -19.45
N SER A 321 -2.11 -12.79 -19.13
CA SER A 321 -1.11 -13.58 -19.84
C SER A 321 -1.59 -14.13 -21.19
N SER A 322 -2.88 -13.95 -21.54
CA SER A 322 -3.41 -14.43 -22.81
C SER A 322 -2.83 -13.63 -23.98
N VAL A 323 -2.26 -14.35 -24.95
CA VAL A 323 -1.78 -13.75 -26.22
C VAL A 323 -2.94 -13.23 -27.06
N ALA A 324 -4.16 -13.75 -26.85
CA ALA A 324 -5.36 -13.33 -27.58
C ALA A 324 -5.93 -11.99 -27.07
N MET A 325 -5.42 -11.46 -25.96
CA MET A 325 -5.86 -10.19 -25.41
C MET A 325 -5.20 -9.05 -26.16
N ASP A 326 -6.01 -8.15 -26.72
CA ASP A 326 -5.49 -6.93 -27.35
C ASP A 326 -4.75 -6.06 -26.31
N PRO A 327 -3.62 -5.42 -26.66
CA PRO A 327 -2.91 -4.52 -25.75
C PRO A 327 -3.80 -3.39 -25.18
N SER A 328 -4.79 -2.90 -25.93
CA SER A 328 -5.71 -1.88 -25.40
C SER A 328 -6.59 -2.41 -24.26
N ALA A 329 -7.06 -3.66 -24.36
CA ALA A 329 -7.84 -4.30 -23.30
C ALA A 329 -7.01 -4.58 -22.04
N LYS A 330 -5.69 -4.78 -22.17
CA LYS A 330 -4.77 -4.85 -21.01
C LYS A 330 -4.63 -3.49 -20.32
N CYS A 331 -4.53 -2.42 -21.11
CA CYS A 331 -4.50 -1.05 -20.57
C CYS A 331 -5.78 -0.73 -19.81
N GLU A 332 -6.97 -1.11 -20.33
CA GLU A 332 -8.24 -0.93 -19.61
C GLU A 332 -8.25 -1.60 -18.24
N VAL A 333 -7.61 -2.77 -18.08
CA VAL A 333 -7.44 -3.41 -16.77
C VAL A 333 -6.59 -2.52 -15.86
N PHE A 334 -5.42 -2.09 -16.32
CA PHE A 334 -4.51 -1.29 -15.49
C PHE A 334 -5.10 0.07 -15.11
N GLU A 335 -5.82 0.72 -16.02
CA GLU A 335 -6.61 1.93 -15.72
C GLU A 335 -7.65 1.65 -14.65
N CYS A 336 -8.40 0.56 -14.77
CA CYS A 336 -9.38 0.16 -13.77
C CYS A 336 -8.77 -0.10 -12.39
N LEU A 337 -7.49 -0.45 -12.26
CA LEU A 337 -6.85 -0.64 -10.96
C LEU A 337 -6.42 0.68 -10.30
N LEU A 338 -5.97 1.66 -11.10
CA LEU A 338 -5.32 2.89 -10.62
C LEU A 338 -6.13 4.18 -10.83
N GLN A 339 -7.40 4.10 -11.21
CA GLN A 339 -8.25 5.28 -11.45
C GLN A 339 -8.48 6.12 -10.18
N THR A 340 -8.00 7.38 -10.21
CA THR A 340 -8.09 8.37 -9.10
C THR A 340 -9.37 9.20 -9.09
N LYS A 341 -10.17 9.22 -10.16
CA LYS A 341 -11.41 10.03 -10.27
C LYS A 341 -12.61 9.48 -9.46
N ARG A 342 -12.38 8.54 -8.55
CA ARG A 342 -13.45 7.90 -7.78
C ARG A 342 -13.97 8.88 -6.71
N GLN A 343 -15.23 9.30 -6.83
CA GLN A 343 -15.95 9.91 -5.71
C GLN A 343 -16.26 8.80 -4.71
N VAL A 344 -15.51 8.73 -3.61
CA VAL A 344 -15.77 7.77 -2.54
C VAL A 344 -16.25 8.54 -1.31
N GLY A 345 -17.56 8.64 -1.13
CA GLY A 345 -18.16 9.09 0.12
C GLY A 345 -17.83 8.08 1.22
N PHE A 346 -16.96 8.45 2.16
CA PHE A 346 -16.52 7.59 3.26
C PHE A 346 -16.57 8.32 4.60
N LEU A 347 -17.23 9.47 4.65
CA LEU A 347 -17.40 10.24 5.88
C LEU A 347 -18.68 9.86 6.65
N THR A 348 -19.29 8.71 6.34
CA THR A 348 -20.30 8.07 7.20
C THR A 348 -19.68 6.83 7.82
N THR A 349 -19.57 6.88 9.14
CA THR A 349 -18.87 5.96 10.05
C THR A 349 -19.55 4.59 10.20
N GLU A 350 -20.21 4.07 9.16
CA GLU A 350 -20.95 2.80 9.25
C GLU A 350 -20.16 1.66 8.58
N GLU A 351 -19.82 0.62 9.35
CA GLU A 351 -19.17 -0.63 8.90
C GLU A 351 -19.91 -1.28 7.70
N SER A 352 -21.22 -1.03 7.60
CA SER A 352 -22.09 -1.43 6.49
C SER A 352 -21.70 -0.79 5.15
N ASP A 353 -21.25 0.48 5.14
CA ASP A 353 -20.85 1.19 3.91
C ASP A 353 -19.50 0.67 3.38
N MET A 354 -18.58 0.27 4.26
CA MET A 354 -17.28 -0.28 3.87
C MET A 354 -17.45 -1.63 3.16
N LEU A 355 -18.27 -2.52 3.72
CA LEU A 355 -18.59 -3.82 3.11
C LEU A 355 -19.31 -3.68 1.76
N ALA A 356 -20.29 -2.77 1.69
CA ALA A 356 -21.01 -2.49 0.45
C ALA A 356 -20.06 -1.96 -0.65
N SER A 357 -19.08 -1.13 -0.28
CA SER A 357 -18.05 -0.63 -1.20
C SER A 357 -17.05 -1.72 -1.66
N ALA A 358 -16.83 -2.76 -0.87
CA ALA A 358 -15.92 -3.84 -1.22
C ALA A 358 -16.47 -4.74 -2.35
N PHE A 359 -17.79 -4.89 -2.44
CA PHE A 359 -18.49 -5.70 -3.44
C PHE A 359 -19.17 -4.89 -4.55
N SER A 360 -18.95 -3.57 -4.62
CA SER A 360 -19.51 -2.75 -5.71
C SER A 360 -19.01 -3.26 -7.07
N THR A 361 -19.93 -3.53 -7.99
CA THR A 361 -19.63 -4.03 -9.34
C THR A 361 -18.95 -2.98 -10.21
N GLY A 362 -17.82 -3.31 -10.85
CA GLY A 362 -17.13 -2.46 -11.83
C GLY A 362 -15.88 -1.74 -11.30
N CYS A 363 -15.38 -0.75 -12.06
CA CYS A 363 -14.23 0.09 -11.68
C CYS A 363 -14.55 1.12 -10.58
N ASP A 364 -15.75 1.06 -10.00
CA ASP A 364 -16.23 1.91 -8.90
C ASP A 364 -15.75 1.42 -7.51
N ALA A 365 -15.01 0.31 -7.47
CA ALA A 365 -14.52 -0.33 -6.26
C ALA A 365 -13.37 0.44 -5.55
N SER A 366 -13.13 0.11 -4.28
CA SER A 366 -12.16 0.79 -3.41
C SER A 366 -10.72 0.83 -3.99
N LEU A 367 -10.08 2.00 -3.97
CA LEU A 367 -8.74 2.25 -4.52
C LEU A 367 -7.60 1.42 -3.88
N PRO A 368 -7.57 1.16 -2.55
CA PRO A 368 -6.51 0.38 -1.92
C PRO A 368 -6.35 -1.05 -2.44
N GLY A 369 -7.45 -1.78 -2.68
CA GLY A 369 -7.38 -3.12 -3.25
C GLY A 369 -6.87 -3.11 -4.68
N GLY A 370 -7.20 -2.08 -5.47
CA GLY A 370 -6.65 -1.85 -6.80
C GLY A 370 -5.13 -1.67 -6.80
N VAL A 371 -4.59 -0.88 -5.86
CA VAL A 371 -3.13 -0.71 -5.68
C VAL A 371 -2.46 -2.02 -5.31
N LEU A 372 -3.02 -2.78 -4.37
CA LEU A 372 -2.47 -4.08 -3.95
C LEU A 372 -2.44 -5.08 -5.12
N LEU A 373 -3.52 -5.12 -5.91
CA LEU A 373 -3.60 -5.98 -7.09
C LEU A 373 -2.58 -5.57 -8.15
N PHE A 374 -2.43 -4.26 -8.41
CA PHE A 374 -1.43 -3.74 -9.34
C PHE A 374 0.00 -4.12 -8.92
N LEU A 375 0.34 -3.98 -7.63
CA LEU A 375 1.64 -4.42 -7.10
C LEU A 375 1.86 -5.92 -7.29
N ASN A 376 0.83 -6.75 -7.07
CA ASN A 376 0.94 -8.19 -7.34
C ASN A 376 1.14 -8.49 -8.83
N ILE A 377 0.55 -7.71 -9.74
CA ILE A 377 0.81 -7.84 -11.19
C ILE A 377 2.27 -7.53 -11.50
N LEU A 378 2.85 -6.48 -10.91
CA LEU A 378 4.26 -6.13 -11.10
C LEU A 378 5.20 -7.27 -10.68
N ARG A 379 4.88 -8.01 -9.61
CA ARG A 379 5.68 -9.18 -9.16
C ARG A 379 5.72 -10.30 -10.19
N VAL A 380 4.71 -10.41 -11.04
CA VAL A 380 4.54 -11.50 -12.01
C VAL A 380 4.77 -11.02 -13.45
N ALA A 381 5.14 -9.75 -13.62
CA ALA A 381 5.54 -9.13 -14.88
C ALA A 381 6.54 -9.96 -15.71
N PRO A 382 7.53 -10.67 -15.12
CA PRO A 382 8.42 -11.54 -15.89
C PRO A 382 7.72 -12.58 -16.76
N SER A 383 6.49 -12.96 -16.43
CA SER A 383 5.70 -13.94 -17.17
C SER A 383 4.73 -13.33 -18.20
N LEU A 384 4.62 -11.99 -18.29
CA LEU A 384 3.59 -11.30 -19.07
C LEU A 384 4.03 -10.83 -20.47
N GLY A 385 5.31 -11.00 -20.81
CA GLY A 385 5.91 -10.61 -22.09
C GLY A 385 6.24 -9.11 -22.21
N GLU A 386 7.11 -8.77 -23.16
CA GLU A 386 7.72 -7.43 -23.28
C GLU A 386 6.73 -6.28 -23.55
N SER A 387 5.68 -6.52 -24.35
CA SER A 387 4.66 -5.49 -24.64
C SER A 387 3.87 -5.10 -23.39
N THR A 388 3.52 -6.07 -22.55
CA THR A 388 2.86 -5.82 -21.26
C THR A 388 3.80 -5.10 -20.30
N THR A 389 5.10 -5.41 -20.30
CA THR A 389 6.11 -4.73 -19.46
C THR A 389 6.19 -3.24 -19.75
N LEU A 390 6.21 -2.85 -21.03
CA LEU A 390 6.22 -1.43 -21.41
C LEU A 390 4.98 -0.71 -20.90
N GLU A 391 3.79 -1.30 -21.06
CA GLU A 391 2.56 -0.71 -20.53
C GLU A 391 2.61 -0.59 -19.00
N LEU A 392 3.07 -1.62 -18.28
CA LEU A 392 3.25 -1.54 -16.83
C LEU A 392 4.20 -0.41 -16.41
N CYS A 393 5.27 -0.15 -17.16
CA CYS A 393 6.15 0.99 -16.92
C CYS A 393 5.40 2.32 -17.03
N LYS A 394 4.58 2.53 -18.06
CA LYS A 394 3.78 3.76 -18.23
C LYS A 394 2.82 3.98 -17.05
N TYR A 395 2.26 2.90 -16.50
CA TYR A 395 1.37 2.98 -15.33
C TYR A 395 2.09 3.22 -14.00
N LEU A 396 3.42 3.19 -13.94
CA LEU A 396 4.15 3.60 -12.73
C LEU A 396 3.86 5.06 -12.36
N GLY A 397 3.71 5.96 -13.35
CA GLY A 397 3.33 7.35 -13.09
C GLY A 397 1.96 7.47 -12.41
N ASN A 398 1.00 6.64 -12.83
CA ASN A 398 -0.31 6.56 -12.21
C ASN A 398 -0.22 6.03 -10.77
N LEU A 399 0.65 5.04 -10.51
CA LEU A 399 0.90 4.55 -9.15
C LEU A 399 1.41 5.68 -8.25
N PHE A 400 2.43 6.45 -8.67
CA PHE A 400 2.92 7.60 -7.90
C PHE A 400 1.84 8.66 -7.64
N THR A 401 0.94 8.87 -8.60
CA THR A 401 -0.23 9.76 -8.44
C THR A 401 -1.25 9.21 -7.44
N VAL A 402 -1.40 7.89 -7.35
CA VAL A 402 -2.31 7.24 -6.39
C VAL A 402 -1.72 7.19 -4.98
N LEU A 403 -0.40 7.10 -4.82
CA LEU A 403 0.27 7.07 -3.51
C LEU A 403 0.01 8.31 -2.66
N ILE A 404 -0.30 9.45 -3.28
CA ILE A 404 -0.66 10.71 -2.58
C ILE A 404 -2.15 10.82 -2.25
N HIS A 405 -2.94 9.78 -2.52
CA HIS A 405 -4.37 9.77 -2.24
C HIS A 405 -4.64 9.65 -0.74
N GLU A 406 -5.66 10.36 -0.23
CA GLU A 406 -6.01 10.49 1.20
C GLU A 406 -6.14 9.15 1.95
N LYS A 407 -6.52 8.07 1.24
CA LYS A 407 -6.70 6.71 1.78
C LYS A 407 -5.50 5.79 1.58
N ILE A 408 -4.66 6.08 0.59
CA ILE A 408 -3.52 5.22 0.22
C ILE A 408 -2.28 5.64 1.00
N TYR A 409 -2.05 6.94 1.12
CA TYR A 409 -0.96 7.48 1.91
C TYR A 409 -0.91 6.91 3.35
N PRO A 410 -1.99 6.96 4.15
CA PRO A 410 -1.98 6.40 5.50
C PRO A 410 -1.86 4.86 5.49
N PHE A 411 -2.44 4.19 4.49
CA PHE A 411 -2.32 2.73 4.35
C PHE A 411 -0.88 2.29 4.08
N VAL A 412 -0.15 3.01 3.22
CA VAL A 412 1.24 2.68 2.86
C VAL A 412 2.19 2.87 4.05
N LEU A 413 2.00 3.95 4.83
CA LEU A 413 2.86 4.25 5.97
C LEU A 413 2.46 3.50 7.25
N GLY A 414 1.16 3.31 7.44
CA GLY A 414 0.57 2.90 8.71
C GLY A 414 0.22 1.42 8.82
N SER A 415 0.10 0.69 7.71
CA SER A 415 -0.41 -0.68 7.73
C SER A 415 0.66 -1.75 7.48
N GLU A 416 0.51 -2.88 8.14
CA GLU A 416 1.19 -4.13 7.79
C GLU A 416 0.27 -4.98 6.91
N ILE A 417 0.83 -5.80 6.03
CA ILE A 417 0.08 -6.79 5.25
C ILE A 417 0.69 -8.18 5.43
N PRO A 418 -0.13 -9.25 5.42
CA PRO A 418 0.39 -10.61 5.42
C PRO A 418 0.95 -10.94 4.04
N ILE A 419 2.15 -11.51 4.00
CA ILE A 419 2.79 -12.00 2.80
C ILE A 419 3.07 -13.48 2.98
N LEU A 420 2.68 -14.27 1.98
CA LEU A 420 3.02 -15.69 1.94
C LEU A 420 4.50 -15.84 1.60
N GLY A 421 5.30 -16.34 2.54
CA GLY A 421 6.72 -16.61 2.34
C GLY A 421 6.97 -17.80 1.40
N ASN A 422 8.00 -17.69 0.54
CA ASN A 422 8.40 -18.75 -0.38
C ASN A 422 9.47 -19.71 0.20
N SER A 423 9.87 -19.54 1.47
CA SER A 423 10.92 -20.34 2.09
C SER A 423 10.34 -21.51 2.90
N ASN A 424 10.79 -22.74 2.60
CA ASN A 424 10.56 -24.00 3.33
C ASN A 424 9.20 -24.72 3.11
N PRO A 425 9.10 -26.05 3.38
CA PRO A 425 8.02 -26.90 2.85
C PRO A 425 6.61 -26.60 3.39
N THR A 426 6.48 -25.72 4.39
CA THR A 426 5.22 -25.15 4.84
C THR A 426 5.29 -23.63 4.66
N PRO A 427 4.45 -23.02 3.81
CA PRO A 427 4.48 -21.58 3.60
C PRO A 427 4.10 -20.86 4.89
N GLU A 428 5.02 -20.05 5.42
CA GLU A 428 4.81 -19.25 6.63
C GLU A 428 4.31 -17.86 6.21
N ILE A 429 3.30 -17.34 6.92
CA ILE A 429 2.77 -15.99 6.70
C ILE A 429 3.58 -15.02 7.54
N THR A 430 4.20 -14.04 6.90
CA THR A 430 4.91 -12.96 7.59
C THR A 430 4.17 -11.64 7.40
N TRP A 431 4.02 -10.88 8.49
CA TRP A 431 3.49 -9.53 8.43
C TRP A 431 4.62 -8.56 8.08
N GLN A 432 4.42 -7.77 7.02
CA GLN A 432 5.40 -6.79 6.56
C GLN A 432 4.74 -5.42 6.40
N PRO A 433 5.42 -4.31 6.74
CA PRO A 433 4.91 -2.96 6.44
C PRO A 433 4.63 -2.78 4.95
N MET A 434 3.49 -2.16 4.63
CA MET A 434 3.05 -1.92 3.25
C MET A 434 4.06 -1.09 2.45
N HIS A 435 4.68 -0.08 3.06
CA HIS A 435 5.79 0.67 2.46
C HIS A 435 6.91 -0.25 1.99
N THR A 436 7.34 -1.19 2.83
CA THR A 436 8.41 -2.13 2.48
C THR A 436 7.96 -3.05 1.34
N PHE A 437 6.71 -3.53 1.36
CA PHE A 437 6.16 -4.32 0.28
C PHE A 437 6.14 -3.57 -1.07
N VAL A 438 5.73 -2.30 -1.07
CA VAL A 438 5.75 -1.42 -2.26
C VAL A 438 7.17 -1.31 -2.80
N VAL A 439 8.13 -0.92 -1.96
CA VAL A 439 9.52 -0.72 -2.37
C VAL A 439 10.14 -2.00 -2.90
N GLN A 440 9.97 -3.14 -2.21
CA GLN A 440 10.55 -4.42 -2.65
C GLN A 440 9.92 -4.92 -3.96
N THR A 441 8.62 -4.74 -4.13
CA THR A 441 7.92 -5.08 -5.38
C THR A 441 8.45 -4.25 -6.54
N LEU A 442 8.61 -2.94 -6.36
CA LEU A 442 9.14 -2.04 -7.38
C LEU A 442 10.61 -2.36 -7.70
N LYS A 443 11.45 -2.67 -6.70
CA LYS A 443 12.82 -3.13 -6.93
C LYS A 443 12.87 -4.39 -7.79
N ALA A 444 12.07 -5.41 -7.46
CA ALA A 444 12.00 -6.65 -8.22
C ALA A 444 11.54 -6.40 -9.66
N PHE A 445 10.54 -5.53 -9.85
CA PHE A 445 10.07 -5.12 -11.17
C PHE A 445 11.18 -4.41 -11.97
N LEU A 446 11.90 -3.46 -11.37
CA LEU A 446 13.00 -2.75 -12.05
C LEU A 446 14.14 -3.69 -12.46
N ILE A 447 14.48 -4.69 -11.64
CA ILE A 447 15.47 -5.72 -12.03
C ILE A 447 15.02 -6.39 -13.32
N PHE A 448 13.75 -6.77 -13.43
CA PHE A 448 13.21 -7.38 -14.64
C PHE A 448 13.22 -6.42 -15.84
N VAL A 449 12.84 -5.15 -15.65
CA VAL A 449 12.85 -4.15 -16.73
C VAL A 449 14.27 -3.94 -17.27
N ILE A 450 15.27 -3.78 -16.40
CA ILE A 450 16.68 -3.57 -16.79
C ILE A 450 17.25 -4.80 -17.50
N THR A 451 16.90 -6.00 -17.03
CA THR A 451 17.40 -7.26 -17.62
C THR A 451 16.64 -7.67 -18.89
N SER A 452 15.49 -7.04 -19.17
CA SER A 452 14.75 -7.27 -20.41
C SER A 452 15.47 -6.68 -21.63
N SER A 453 15.18 -7.19 -22.83
CA SER A 453 15.73 -6.64 -24.07
C SER A 453 15.08 -5.31 -24.49
N SER A 454 14.13 -4.79 -23.71
CA SER A 454 13.35 -3.59 -24.04
C SER A 454 13.99 -2.32 -23.44
N VAL A 455 14.86 -1.67 -24.22
CA VAL A 455 15.43 -0.36 -23.87
C VAL A 455 14.34 0.69 -23.66
N VAL A 456 13.25 0.63 -24.42
CA VAL A 456 12.13 1.57 -24.32
C VAL A 456 11.43 1.47 -22.96
N ALA A 457 11.24 0.25 -22.44
CA ALA A 457 10.61 0.05 -21.12
C ALA A 457 11.48 0.61 -19.99
N TRP A 458 12.81 0.48 -20.09
CA TRP A 458 13.73 1.11 -19.16
C TRP A 458 13.67 2.64 -19.23
N LEU A 459 13.73 3.24 -20.42
CA LEU A 459 13.69 4.69 -20.60
C LEU A 459 12.40 5.30 -20.02
N GLU A 460 11.27 4.64 -20.21
CA GLU A 460 9.98 5.05 -19.61
C GLU A 460 10.05 5.03 -18.08
N ALA A 461 10.52 3.91 -17.50
CA ALA A 461 10.66 3.76 -16.04
C ALA A 461 11.65 4.77 -15.44
N GLU A 462 12.80 4.98 -16.10
CA GLU A 462 13.81 5.95 -15.70
C GLU A 462 13.24 7.37 -15.70
N THR A 463 12.51 7.75 -16.75
CA THR A 463 11.90 9.08 -16.88
C THR A 463 10.93 9.34 -15.73
N ILE A 464 10.02 8.39 -15.44
CA ILE A 464 9.05 8.50 -14.36
C ILE A 464 9.74 8.63 -13.00
N LEU A 465 10.81 7.86 -12.75
CA LEU A 465 11.56 7.95 -11.49
C LEU A 465 12.27 9.29 -11.34
N LEU A 466 12.90 9.79 -12.42
CA LEU A 466 13.58 11.07 -12.42
C LEU A 466 12.61 12.24 -12.22
N GLU A 467 11.43 12.21 -12.85
CA GLU A 467 10.37 13.20 -12.60
C GLU A 467 9.94 13.22 -11.13
N ASN A 468 9.81 12.05 -10.52
CA ASN A 468 9.40 11.92 -9.13
C ASN A 468 10.45 12.36 -8.10
N LEU A 469 11.72 12.56 -8.49
CA LEU A 469 12.73 13.21 -7.62
C LEU A 469 12.39 14.68 -7.33
N PHE A 470 11.63 15.33 -8.20
CA PHE A 470 11.21 16.73 -8.06
C PHE A 470 9.79 16.87 -7.51
N HIS A 471 9.15 15.74 -7.15
CA HIS A 471 7.79 15.72 -6.64
C HIS A 471 7.67 16.50 -5.31
N THR A 472 6.54 17.19 -5.09
CA THR A 472 6.31 17.98 -3.87
C THR A 472 6.06 17.10 -2.65
N HIS A 473 5.35 15.98 -2.85
CA HIS A 473 5.06 15.00 -1.82
C HIS A 473 6.28 14.13 -1.47
N PHE A 474 6.62 14.04 -0.17
CA PHE A 474 7.84 13.37 0.29
C PHE A 474 7.86 11.86 0.04
N LEU A 475 6.72 11.16 0.15
CA LEU A 475 6.64 9.71 -0.07
C LEU A 475 7.10 9.33 -1.49
N CYS A 476 6.66 10.07 -2.50
CA CYS A 476 7.06 9.83 -3.89
C CYS A 476 8.57 10.04 -4.07
N VAL A 477 9.11 11.13 -3.51
CA VAL A 477 10.56 11.42 -3.55
C VAL A 477 11.36 10.32 -2.85
N ALA A 478 10.90 9.86 -1.69
CA ALA A 478 11.57 8.82 -0.91
C ALA A 478 11.61 7.49 -1.67
N ILE A 479 10.48 7.05 -2.23
CA ILE A 479 10.41 5.82 -3.04
C ILE A 479 11.27 5.96 -4.30
N ALA A 480 11.17 7.06 -5.04
CA ALA A 480 11.96 7.28 -6.24
C ALA A 480 13.48 7.31 -5.96
N THR A 481 13.88 8.01 -4.90
CA THR A 481 15.29 8.07 -4.46
C THR A 481 15.79 6.67 -4.08
N GLU A 482 15.04 5.91 -3.29
CA GLU A 482 15.42 4.54 -2.89
C GLU A 482 15.54 3.58 -4.08
N LEU A 483 14.63 3.68 -5.07
CA LEU A 483 14.67 2.85 -6.26
C LEU A 483 15.87 3.18 -7.16
N LEU A 484 16.14 4.46 -7.41
CA LEU A 484 17.30 4.88 -8.21
C LEU A 484 18.61 4.57 -7.49
N SER A 485 18.70 4.80 -6.17
CA SER A 485 19.85 4.40 -5.35
C SER A 485 20.11 2.89 -5.41
N PHE A 486 19.04 2.08 -5.38
CA PHE A 486 19.15 0.63 -5.55
C PHE A 486 19.71 0.26 -6.94
N VAL A 487 19.20 0.87 -8.01
CA VAL A 487 19.72 0.62 -9.36
C VAL A 487 21.19 1.03 -9.47
N ILE A 488 21.57 2.22 -9.00
CA ILE A 488 22.96 2.71 -9.04
C ILE A 488 23.91 1.76 -8.30
N ARG A 489 23.49 1.19 -7.17
CA ARG A 489 24.31 0.29 -6.35
C ARG A 489 24.54 -1.08 -7.00
N HIS A 490 23.62 -1.55 -7.83
CA HIS A 490 23.61 -2.93 -8.33
C HIS A 490 23.72 -3.08 -9.86
N ALA A 491 23.49 -2.02 -10.63
CA ALA A 491 23.62 -2.04 -12.09
C ALA A 491 25.07 -1.91 -12.56
N GLU A 492 25.30 -2.13 -13.86
CA GLU A 492 26.60 -1.88 -14.48
C GLU A 492 26.98 -0.40 -14.38
N THR A 493 28.29 -0.13 -14.26
CA THR A 493 28.84 1.23 -14.10
C THR A 493 28.36 2.21 -15.18
N ALA A 494 28.12 1.72 -16.41
CA ALA A 494 27.61 2.55 -17.51
C ALA A 494 26.17 3.03 -17.26
N VAL A 495 25.28 2.16 -16.79
CA VAL A 495 23.89 2.50 -16.45
C VAL A 495 23.85 3.45 -15.25
N ALA A 496 24.61 3.13 -14.20
CA ALA A 496 24.72 3.99 -13.02
C ALA A 496 25.22 5.41 -13.38
N TYR A 497 26.23 5.49 -14.24
CA TYR A 497 26.76 6.76 -14.72
C TYR A 497 25.73 7.55 -15.53
N GLN A 498 24.97 6.88 -16.42
CA GLN A 498 23.93 7.54 -17.22
C GLN A 498 22.82 8.15 -16.36
N ILE A 499 22.34 7.43 -15.34
CA ILE A 499 21.31 7.94 -14.40
C ILE A 499 21.81 9.19 -13.68
N ILE A 500 23.06 9.16 -13.19
CA ILE A 500 23.68 10.30 -12.49
C ILE A 500 23.86 11.49 -13.45
N GLU A 501 24.27 11.27 -14.69
CA GLU A 501 24.43 12.33 -15.71
C GLU A 501 23.07 12.94 -16.11
N ASN A 502 22.05 12.12 -16.30
CA ASN A 502 20.67 12.55 -16.56
C ASN A 502 20.13 13.40 -15.40
N THR A 503 20.34 12.94 -14.16
CA THR A 503 19.93 13.66 -12.95
C THR A 503 20.66 15.00 -12.85
N LEU A 504 21.97 15.04 -13.07
CA LEU A 504 22.74 16.29 -13.07
C LEU A 504 22.24 17.26 -14.14
N SER A 505 21.89 16.77 -15.31
CA SER A 505 21.35 17.58 -16.41
C SER A 505 20.00 18.20 -16.03
N LEU A 506 19.11 17.44 -15.38
CA LEU A 506 17.85 17.96 -14.86
C LEU A 506 18.06 18.99 -13.74
N VAL A 507 18.99 18.72 -12.81
CA VAL A 507 19.36 19.67 -11.76
C VAL A 507 19.89 20.97 -12.35
N ARG A 508 20.69 20.93 -13.43
CA ARG A 508 21.18 22.12 -14.14
C ARG A 508 20.06 22.94 -14.79
N ILE A 509 19.00 22.30 -15.27
CA ILE A 509 17.84 22.99 -15.83
C ILE A 509 17.04 23.69 -14.72
N VAL A 510 16.92 23.07 -13.55
CA VAL A 510 16.13 23.60 -12.43
C VAL A 510 16.89 24.62 -11.58
N ALA A 511 18.22 24.51 -11.48
CA ALA A 511 19.06 25.35 -10.62
C ALA A 511 18.90 26.88 -10.82
N PRO A 512 18.79 27.42 -12.06
CA PRO A 512 18.55 28.85 -12.28
C PRO A 512 17.26 29.38 -11.65
N HIS A 513 16.28 28.51 -11.42
CA HIS A 513 14.99 28.82 -10.81
C HIS A 513 14.97 28.59 -9.29
N GLY A 514 16.14 28.27 -8.70
CA GLY A 514 16.30 27.95 -7.28
C GLY A 514 16.18 26.45 -7.02
N LEU A 515 17.33 25.80 -6.80
CA LEU A 515 17.35 24.38 -6.45
C LEU A 515 16.78 24.17 -5.04
N ARG A 516 15.72 23.36 -4.92
CA ARG A 516 15.13 23.02 -3.62
C ARG A 516 16.11 22.16 -2.81
N PRO A 517 16.31 22.42 -1.50
CA PRO A 517 17.13 21.59 -0.60
C PRO A 517 16.87 20.09 -0.75
N ARG A 518 15.59 19.71 -0.81
CA ARG A 518 15.17 18.31 -0.98
C ARG A 518 15.70 17.67 -2.27
N THR A 519 15.76 18.40 -3.37
CA THR A 519 16.29 17.89 -4.65
C THR A 519 17.80 17.66 -4.57
N ALA A 520 18.54 18.60 -3.97
CA ALA A 520 19.97 18.45 -3.74
C ALA A 520 20.26 17.28 -2.78
N CYS A 521 19.44 17.09 -1.73
CA CYS A 521 19.52 15.95 -0.83
C CYS A 521 19.28 14.61 -1.54
N SER A 522 18.26 14.53 -2.40
CA SER A 522 18.04 13.34 -3.25
C SER A 522 19.23 13.05 -4.15
N PHE A 523 19.79 14.07 -4.82
CA PHE A 523 20.96 13.86 -5.68
C PHE A 523 22.19 13.41 -4.89
N ASN A 524 22.45 13.99 -3.71
CA ASN A 524 23.51 13.54 -2.81
C ASN A 524 23.31 12.08 -2.36
N SER A 525 22.06 11.66 -2.13
CA SER A 525 21.71 10.27 -1.78
C SER A 525 21.95 9.28 -2.93
N LEU A 526 21.81 9.73 -4.18
CA LEU A 526 22.18 8.93 -5.35
C LEU A 526 23.71 8.82 -5.47
N LEU A 527 24.43 9.94 -5.27
CA LEU A 527 25.89 9.98 -5.33
C LEU A 527 26.53 9.10 -4.25
N SER A 528 25.95 9.01 -3.05
CA SER A 528 26.49 8.16 -1.97
C SER A 528 26.44 6.66 -2.31
N CYS A 529 25.60 6.27 -3.27
CA CYS A 529 25.48 4.90 -3.76
C CYS A 529 26.36 4.62 -4.99
N ALA A 530 26.94 5.64 -5.62
CA ALA A 530 27.74 5.51 -6.83
C ALA A 530 29.19 5.10 -6.52
N SER A 531 29.90 4.60 -7.55
CA SER A 531 31.32 4.31 -7.43
C SER A 531 32.17 5.59 -7.36
N SER A 532 33.32 5.52 -6.70
CA SER A 532 34.19 6.69 -6.49
C SER A 532 34.60 7.40 -7.78
N GLY A 533 34.85 6.65 -8.86
CA GLY A 533 35.16 7.24 -10.17
C GLY A 533 34.02 8.10 -10.75
N ILE A 534 32.75 7.74 -10.51
CA ILE A 534 31.59 8.54 -10.92
C ILE A 534 31.52 9.80 -10.06
N VAL A 535 31.64 9.66 -8.73
CA VAL A 535 31.57 10.78 -7.78
C VAL A 535 32.69 11.79 -8.04
N ASP A 536 33.92 11.35 -8.28
CA ASP A 536 35.07 12.20 -8.63
C ASP A 536 34.81 13.04 -9.89
N ARG A 537 34.22 12.42 -10.91
CA ARG A 537 33.88 13.10 -12.16
C ARG A 537 32.77 14.14 -11.97
N ILE A 538 31.75 13.83 -11.17
CA ILE A 538 30.69 14.79 -10.86
C ILE A 538 31.22 15.93 -10.00
N PHE A 539 32.05 15.63 -9.00
CA PHE A 539 32.70 16.63 -8.17
C PHE A 539 33.50 17.61 -9.00
N THR A 540 34.34 17.13 -9.93
CA THR A 540 35.13 18.00 -10.81
C THR A 540 34.26 18.81 -11.77
N LEU A 541 33.20 18.23 -12.34
CA LEU A 541 32.26 18.94 -13.22
C LEU A 541 31.52 20.08 -12.52
N VAL A 542 31.07 19.84 -11.28
CA VAL A 542 30.26 20.79 -10.53
C VAL A 542 31.15 21.85 -9.84
N SER A 543 32.34 21.47 -9.37
CA SER A 543 33.30 22.39 -8.73
C SER A 543 33.87 23.44 -9.70
N ASN A 544 33.84 23.17 -11.01
CA ASN A 544 34.27 24.10 -12.06
C ASN A 544 33.12 25.02 -12.52
N ASP A 545 31.88 24.73 -12.11
CA ASP A 545 30.66 25.43 -12.49
C ASP A 545 30.11 26.26 -11.31
N GLU A 546 30.96 27.10 -10.72
CA GLU A 546 30.61 27.91 -9.53
C GLU A 546 29.45 28.88 -9.79
N LYS A 547 29.20 29.23 -11.06
CA LYS A 547 28.14 30.17 -11.46
C LYS A 547 26.73 29.59 -11.34
N SER A 548 26.58 28.26 -11.38
CA SER A 548 25.25 27.62 -11.32
C SER A 548 24.70 27.46 -9.91
N GLY A 549 25.51 27.68 -8.87
CA GLY A 549 25.12 27.49 -7.47
C GLY A 549 24.85 26.03 -7.07
N ILE A 550 24.96 25.09 -8.01
CA ILE A 550 24.71 23.65 -7.80
C ILE A 550 25.75 23.08 -6.83
N TYR A 551 27.03 23.42 -7.04
CA TYR A 551 28.11 23.04 -6.13
C TYR A 551 27.79 23.42 -4.69
N LEU A 552 27.32 24.66 -4.52
CA LEU A 552 26.98 25.20 -3.22
C LEU A 552 25.81 24.43 -2.60
N ALA A 553 24.74 24.22 -3.36
CA ALA A 553 23.57 23.49 -2.89
C ALA A 553 23.91 22.04 -2.48
N LEU A 554 24.75 21.33 -3.25
CA LEU A 554 25.12 19.95 -2.91
C LEU A 554 25.98 19.86 -1.66
N LEU A 555 26.95 20.76 -1.50
CA LEU A 555 27.73 20.83 -0.27
C LEU A 555 26.86 21.12 0.95
N ARG A 556 25.92 22.07 0.83
CA ARG A 556 25.00 22.43 1.90
C ARG A 556 24.07 21.28 2.31
N GLU A 557 23.63 20.47 1.36
CA GLU A 557 22.73 19.33 1.62
C GLU A 557 23.49 18.01 1.86
N GLY A 558 24.80 18.07 2.12
CA GLY A 558 25.57 16.90 2.56
C GLY A 558 26.16 16.06 1.42
N PHE A 559 27.04 16.66 0.61
CA PHE A 559 27.77 15.93 -0.43
C PHE A 559 28.54 14.72 0.16
N PRO A 560 28.51 13.54 -0.50
CA PRO A 560 29.10 12.31 0.04
C PRO A 560 30.61 12.25 -0.18
N PHE A 561 31.37 13.04 0.58
CA PHE A 561 32.83 13.06 0.50
C PHE A 561 33.47 11.69 0.80
N GLY A 562 32.85 10.85 1.63
CA GLY A 562 33.32 9.48 1.90
C GLY A 562 33.29 8.56 0.69
N SER A 563 32.57 8.92 -0.38
CA SER A 563 32.51 8.17 -1.63
C SER A 563 33.56 8.63 -2.66
N LEU A 564 34.31 9.71 -2.40
CA LEU A 564 35.39 10.18 -3.28
C LEU A 564 36.62 9.26 -3.21
N SER A 565 37.48 9.28 -4.23
CA SER A 565 38.80 8.65 -4.10
C SER A 565 39.70 9.44 -3.15
N ASP A 566 40.61 8.76 -2.44
CA ASP A 566 41.47 9.37 -1.40
C ASP A 566 42.16 10.67 -1.85
N ASN A 567 42.65 10.71 -3.10
CA ASN A 567 43.31 11.90 -3.66
C ASN A 567 42.34 13.07 -3.86
N VAL A 568 41.16 12.81 -4.44
CA VAL A 568 40.15 13.85 -4.70
C VAL A 568 39.51 14.29 -3.38
N GLN A 569 39.27 13.35 -2.46
CA GLN A 569 38.76 13.61 -1.13
C GLN A 569 39.68 14.57 -0.37
N LYS A 570 41.00 14.29 -0.36
CA LYS A 570 41.99 15.17 0.28
C LYS A 570 41.96 16.59 -0.29
N ILE A 571 41.97 16.72 -1.62
CA ILE A 571 41.91 18.04 -2.30
C ILE A 571 40.60 18.77 -1.96
N ALA A 572 39.48 18.05 -1.95
CA ALA A 572 38.17 18.63 -1.67
C ALA A 572 38.06 19.13 -0.23
N ILE A 573 38.58 18.36 0.72
CA ILE A 573 38.68 18.74 2.15
C ILE A 573 39.61 19.94 2.30
N GLU A 574 40.82 19.90 1.76
CA GLU A 574 41.78 21.02 1.82
C GLU A 574 41.18 22.32 1.28
N ARG A 575 40.46 22.25 0.14
CA ARG A 575 39.76 23.40 -0.45
C ARG A 575 38.65 23.93 0.47
N LEU A 576 37.86 23.04 1.08
CA LEU A 576 36.79 23.41 2.00
C LEU A 576 37.34 24.09 3.26
N PHE A 577 38.38 23.52 3.87
CA PHE A 577 39.02 24.08 5.07
C PHE A 577 39.69 25.43 4.78
N THR A 578 40.37 25.57 3.64
CA THR A 578 40.96 26.84 3.21
C THR A 578 39.88 27.91 3.08
N ALA A 579 38.78 27.61 2.38
CA ALA A 579 37.66 28.54 2.20
C ALA A 579 37.01 28.97 3.53
N ILE A 580 36.96 28.08 4.52
CA ILE A 580 36.39 28.36 5.84
C ILE A 580 37.33 29.21 6.67
N SER A 581 38.62 28.88 6.73
CA SER A 581 39.61 29.67 7.44
C SER A 581 39.69 31.09 6.89
N GLU A 582 39.70 31.24 5.55
CA GLU A 582 39.65 32.55 4.89
C GLU A 582 38.37 33.31 5.24
N PHE A 583 37.21 32.65 5.20
CA PHE A 583 35.92 33.25 5.56
C PHE A 583 35.86 33.68 7.03
N MET A 584 36.26 32.83 7.96
CA MET A 584 36.27 33.13 9.40
C MET A 584 37.25 34.26 9.73
N GLU A 585 38.44 34.26 9.12
CA GLU A 585 39.41 35.34 9.29
C GLU A 585 38.87 36.67 8.72
N ALA A 586 38.30 36.67 7.52
CA ALA A 586 37.71 37.85 6.91
C ALA A 586 36.57 38.42 7.76
N TYR A 587 35.65 37.56 8.22
CA TYR A 587 34.53 37.96 9.08
C TYR A 587 34.98 38.52 10.44
N CYS A 588 36.05 37.97 11.02
CA CYS A 588 36.61 38.48 12.28
C CYS A 588 37.40 39.79 12.11
N ARG A 589 37.94 40.07 10.91
CA ARG A 589 38.72 41.29 10.60
C ARG A 589 37.84 42.46 10.16
N GLU A 590 36.88 42.21 9.29
CA GLU A 590 35.97 43.21 8.74
C GLU A 590 34.66 43.14 9.52
N LYS A 591 34.32 44.20 10.27
CA LYS A 591 33.02 44.29 10.96
C LYS A 591 31.89 44.40 9.94
N GLY A 592 31.45 43.26 9.41
CA GLY A 592 30.23 43.06 8.64
C GLY A 592 30.15 43.84 7.34
N GLY A 593 30.65 43.27 6.24
CA GLY A 593 30.34 43.82 4.92
C GLY A 593 30.85 42.98 3.76
N SER A 594 30.03 42.06 3.27
CA SER A 594 29.86 41.82 1.82
C SER A 594 28.74 40.80 1.57
N ASP A 595 27.94 41.09 0.53
CA ASP A 595 26.84 40.32 -0.07
C ASP A 595 25.97 39.42 0.84
N ALA A 596 24.75 39.91 1.11
CA ALA A 596 23.69 39.21 1.85
C ALA A 596 23.29 37.83 1.29
N ARG A 597 23.71 37.49 0.05
CA ARG A 597 23.31 36.25 -0.64
C ARG A 597 24.23 35.05 -0.38
N LEU A 598 25.45 35.25 0.15
CA LEU A 598 26.47 34.20 0.36
C LEU A 598 26.98 34.11 1.81
N ILE A 599 26.36 34.84 2.75
CA ILE A 599 26.81 34.90 4.13
C ILE A 599 26.85 33.49 4.74
N GLY A 600 28.04 33.02 5.11
CA GLY A 600 28.22 31.79 5.88
C GLY A 600 28.30 30.49 5.10
N PHE A 601 28.28 30.54 3.76
CA PHE A 601 28.24 29.34 2.94
C PHE A 601 29.33 28.29 3.29
N PRO A 602 30.63 28.66 3.42
CA PRO A 602 31.67 27.68 3.75
C PRO A 602 31.41 26.97 5.09
N VAL A 603 30.84 27.68 6.06
CA VAL A 603 30.49 27.14 7.40
C VAL A 603 29.35 26.13 7.28
N HIS A 604 28.30 26.45 6.52
CA HIS A 604 27.19 25.54 6.27
C HIS A 604 27.65 24.27 5.54
N ALA A 605 28.50 24.42 4.52
CA ALA A 605 29.05 23.30 3.76
C ALA A 605 29.84 22.32 4.65
N LEU A 606 30.66 22.81 5.58
CA LEU A 606 31.41 21.95 6.50
C LEU A 606 30.51 21.30 7.55
N ALA A 607 29.56 22.03 8.14
CA ALA A 607 28.62 21.46 9.10
C ALA A 607 27.89 20.23 8.51
N SER A 608 27.52 20.32 7.23
CA SER A 608 26.90 19.24 6.46
C SER A 608 27.90 18.15 6.06
N ALA A 609 29.11 18.50 5.60
CA ALA A 609 30.15 17.52 5.26
C ALA A 609 30.51 16.62 6.46
N LEU A 610 30.60 17.20 7.65
CA LEU A 610 30.88 16.49 8.91
C LEU A 610 29.76 15.53 9.32
N VAL A 611 28.57 15.58 8.72
CA VAL A 611 27.53 14.52 8.90
C VAL A 611 27.99 13.21 8.26
N PHE A 612 28.68 13.28 7.12
CA PHE A 612 28.90 12.15 6.22
C PHE A 612 30.37 11.73 6.14
N CYS A 613 31.26 12.43 6.83
CA CYS A 613 32.67 12.11 6.88
C CYS A 613 33.04 11.66 8.30
N ASP A 614 33.43 10.40 8.45
CA ASP A 614 34.28 9.97 9.56
C ASP A 614 35.69 10.50 9.33
N LEU A 615 35.85 11.82 9.46
CA LEU A 615 37.16 12.43 9.47
C LEU A 615 37.88 11.90 10.70
N LYS A 616 38.88 11.02 10.51
CA LYS A 616 39.71 10.54 11.61
C LYS A 616 40.20 11.76 12.38
N ASP A 617 39.87 11.81 13.67
CA ASP A 617 39.91 12.98 14.54
C ASP A 617 41.25 13.75 14.57
N GLN A 618 42.35 13.26 13.99
CA GLN A 618 43.71 13.70 14.32
C GLN A 618 44.41 14.63 13.31
N GLU A 619 43.85 14.93 12.13
CA GLU A 619 44.66 15.58 11.06
C GLU A 619 44.15 16.93 10.51
N ILE A 620 43.06 17.51 11.01
CA ILE A 620 42.36 18.57 10.24
C ILE A 620 42.21 19.92 10.95
N PHE A 621 41.85 19.94 12.23
CA PHE A 621 41.79 21.21 12.99
C PHE A 621 43.11 21.41 13.74
N ASP A 622 43.97 22.28 13.23
CA ASP A 622 45.09 22.78 14.01
C ASP A 622 44.60 23.69 15.16
N GLU A 623 45.47 23.93 16.14
CA GLU A 623 45.17 24.79 17.30
C GLU A 623 44.73 26.20 16.85
N LYS A 624 45.30 26.69 15.74
CA LYS A 624 44.98 27.99 15.14
C LYS A 624 43.55 28.06 14.60
N THR A 625 43.12 27.07 13.82
CA THR A 625 41.77 27.01 13.23
C THR A 625 40.72 26.76 14.31
N SER A 626 41.05 25.97 15.33
CA SER A 626 40.19 25.75 16.50
C SER A 626 39.93 27.05 17.27
N SER A 627 41.00 27.79 17.61
CA SER A 627 40.89 29.10 18.27
C SER A 627 40.12 30.12 17.41
N LEU A 628 40.34 30.10 16.09
CA LEU A 628 39.60 30.93 15.15
C LEU A 628 38.10 30.59 15.11
N LEU A 629 37.73 29.31 15.15
CA LEU A 629 36.33 28.86 15.19
C LEU A 629 35.60 29.32 16.46
N PHE A 630 36.24 29.19 17.64
CA PHE A 630 35.68 29.70 18.90
C PHE A 630 35.51 31.21 18.87
N LYS A 631 36.53 31.95 18.40
CA LYS A 631 36.47 33.41 18.26
C LYS A 631 35.38 33.85 17.28
N PHE A 632 35.26 33.16 16.14
CA PHE A 632 34.24 33.39 15.14
C PHE A 632 32.84 33.18 15.72
N THR A 633 32.60 32.05 16.39
CA THR A 633 31.31 31.72 17.01
C THR A 633 30.93 32.74 18.08
N SER A 634 31.88 33.15 18.92
CA SER A 634 31.66 34.18 19.95
C SER A 634 31.31 35.54 19.32
N THR A 635 31.98 35.91 18.22
CA THR A 635 31.71 37.14 17.47
C THR A 635 30.32 37.11 16.83
N LEU A 636 29.90 35.96 16.28
CA LEU A 636 28.55 35.77 15.75
C LEU A 636 27.49 35.98 16.83
N ILE A 637 27.69 35.41 18.02
CA ILE A 637 26.76 35.55 19.16
C ILE A 637 26.66 37.02 19.61
N GLN A 638 27.76 37.75 19.66
CA GLN A 638 27.77 39.18 19.98
C GLN A 638 27.07 40.03 18.91
N ASN A 639 27.28 39.71 17.63
CA ASN A 639 26.62 40.39 16.52
C ASN A 639 25.12 40.07 16.49
N TYR A 640 24.70 38.84 16.82
CA TYR A 640 23.30 38.46 16.91
C TYR A 640 22.55 39.27 17.98
N LYS A 641 23.18 39.51 19.15
CA LYS A 641 22.60 40.34 20.22
C LYS A 641 22.53 41.83 19.88
N SER A 642 23.41 42.31 19.00
CA SER A 642 23.50 43.73 18.62
C SER A 642 22.84 44.04 17.27
N ALA A 643 22.28 43.03 16.59
CA ALA A 643 21.66 43.17 15.28
C ALA A 643 20.37 44.00 15.33
N PRO A 644 20.22 45.02 14.45
CA PRO A 644 19.04 45.90 14.43
C PRO A 644 17.87 45.35 13.60
N ASP A 645 18.07 44.32 12.77
CA ASP A 645 17.10 43.77 11.82
C ASP A 645 16.91 42.26 12.01
N ASN A 646 15.65 41.81 12.02
CA ASN A 646 15.25 40.40 12.10
C ASN A 646 15.83 39.55 10.96
N ARG A 647 15.99 40.09 9.75
CA ARG A 647 16.58 39.32 8.62
C ARG A 647 18.05 38.99 8.84
N ILE A 648 18.79 39.96 9.39
CA ILE A 648 20.19 39.77 9.76
C ILE A 648 20.27 38.80 10.94
N MET A 649 19.39 38.92 11.94
CA MET A 649 19.29 37.97 13.04
C MET A 649 19.06 36.54 12.56
N ASP A 650 18.15 36.29 11.61
CA ASP A 650 17.89 34.94 11.09
C ASP A 650 19.08 34.35 10.33
N SER A 651 19.82 35.18 9.59
CA SER A 651 21.05 34.74 8.89
C SER A 651 22.16 34.37 9.87
N LEU A 652 22.38 35.20 10.90
CA LEU A 652 23.33 34.93 11.98
C LEU A 652 22.90 33.72 12.79
N ALA A 653 21.59 33.51 12.97
CA ALA A 653 21.07 32.37 13.70
C ALA A 653 21.45 31.04 13.05
N LYS A 654 21.27 30.95 11.73
CA LYS A 654 21.67 29.78 10.94
C LYS A 654 23.18 29.54 10.99
N LEU A 655 23.97 30.62 10.96
CA LEU A 655 25.42 30.58 11.03
C LEU A 655 25.92 30.06 12.38
N ILE A 656 25.38 30.59 13.48
CA ILE A 656 25.67 30.09 14.83
C ILE A 656 25.28 28.62 14.94
N SER A 657 24.09 28.24 14.46
CA SER A 657 23.64 26.84 14.44
C SER A 657 24.64 25.93 13.71
N SER A 658 25.14 26.33 12.54
CA SER A 658 26.13 25.55 11.80
C SER A 658 27.51 25.52 12.47
N SER A 659 27.96 26.62 13.08
CA SER A 659 29.19 26.63 13.87
C SER A 659 29.11 25.71 15.09
N VAL A 660 27.96 25.71 15.78
CA VAL A 660 27.69 24.80 16.91
C VAL A 660 27.62 23.35 16.44
N ASP A 661 27.00 23.08 15.28
CA ASP A 661 26.98 21.73 14.70
C ASP A 661 28.40 21.23 14.36
N ILE A 662 29.28 22.09 13.83
CA ILE A 662 30.70 21.74 13.61
C ILE A 662 31.37 21.35 14.94
N ILE A 663 31.22 22.19 15.98
CA ILE A 663 31.82 21.93 17.29
C ILE A 663 31.29 20.62 17.89
N SER A 664 29.98 20.37 17.78
CA SER A 664 29.33 19.20 18.36
C SER A 664 29.85 17.86 17.83
N LYS A 665 30.39 17.87 16.61
CA LYS A 665 30.88 16.66 15.94
C LYS A 665 32.37 16.43 16.09
N THR A 666 33.13 17.46 16.49
CA THR A 666 34.57 17.35 16.69
C THR A 666 34.87 17.13 18.16
N LYS A 667 34.99 15.86 18.57
CA LYS A 667 35.16 15.45 19.98
C LYS A 667 36.29 16.21 20.70
N GLN A 668 37.40 16.45 20.00
CA GLN A 668 38.57 17.13 20.57
C GLN A 668 38.28 18.57 21.01
N LEU A 669 37.34 19.27 20.37
CA LEU A 669 37.02 20.66 20.68
C LEU A 669 36.39 20.82 22.09
N TYR A 670 35.78 19.76 22.62
CA TYR A 670 35.24 19.77 23.99
C TYR A 670 36.34 19.82 25.08
N GLY A 671 37.59 19.49 24.74
CA GLY A 671 38.74 19.58 25.65
C GLY A 671 39.47 20.93 25.64
N TYR A 672 39.10 21.87 24.76
CA TYR A 672 39.77 23.16 24.64
C TYR A 672 39.32 24.16 25.72
N PRO A 673 40.22 25.02 26.24
CA PRO A 673 39.88 25.96 27.31
C PRO A 673 38.82 27.00 26.89
N GLU A 674 38.77 27.39 25.62
CA GLU A 674 37.81 28.33 25.05
C GLU A 674 36.35 27.84 25.10
N MET A 675 36.14 26.51 25.22
CA MET A 675 34.81 25.90 25.32
C MET A 675 34.02 26.42 26.54
N SER A 676 34.73 26.71 27.64
CA SER A 676 34.13 27.30 28.85
C SER A 676 33.53 28.69 28.62
N GLY A 677 34.13 29.48 27.72
CA GLY A 677 33.62 30.77 27.29
C GLY A 677 32.39 30.61 26.38
N LEU A 678 32.44 29.65 25.45
CA LEU A 678 31.34 29.37 24.54
C LEU A 678 30.06 28.97 25.27
N PHE A 679 30.13 28.17 26.34
CA PHE A 679 28.93 27.82 27.13
C PHE A 679 28.23 29.05 27.69
N LYS A 680 28.99 30.02 28.19
CA LYS A 680 28.44 31.28 28.72
C LYS A 680 27.82 32.12 27.61
N ASP A 681 28.49 32.18 26.46
CA ASP A 681 28.00 32.90 25.29
C ASP A 681 26.72 32.27 24.73
N LEU A 682 26.64 30.94 24.62
CA LEU A 682 25.42 30.25 24.19
C LEU A 682 24.28 30.44 25.21
N ASN A 683 24.55 30.27 26.51
CA ASN A 683 23.53 30.46 27.55
C ASN A 683 22.93 31.88 27.51
N SER A 684 23.76 32.87 27.21
CA SER A 684 23.31 34.26 27.13
C SER A 684 22.32 34.55 25.97
N LEU A 685 22.24 33.69 24.95
CA LEU A 685 21.24 33.79 23.87
C LEU A 685 19.81 33.51 24.38
N PHE A 686 19.67 32.76 25.45
CA PHE A 686 18.38 32.28 25.98
C PHE A 686 17.93 33.05 27.24
N THR A 687 18.53 34.22 27.49
CA THR A 687 18.08 35.10 28.58
C THR A 687 16.75 35.78 28.22
N PRO A 688 15.85 36.05 29.19
CA PRO A 688 14.44 36.41 28.96
C PRO A 688 14.17 37.73 28.20
N LYS A 689 15.21 38.40 27.70
CA LYS A 689 15.13 39.60 26.86
C LYS A 689 15.30 39.33 25.36
N SER A 690 15.64 38.10 24.94
CA SER A 690 15.74 37.77 23.51
C SER A 690 14.40 37.26 22.98
N ASN A 691 13.97 37.77 21.82
CA ASN A 691 12.90 37.13 21.06
C ASN A 691 13.38 35.71 20.71
N SER A 692 12.66 34.69 21.17
CA SER A 692 13.06 33.29 21.09
C SER A 692 13.04 32.79 19.63
N ASN A 693 14.12 33.02 18.88
CA ASN A 693 14.35 32.30 17.63
C ASN A 693 14.69 30.85 17.98
N THR A 694 13.79 29.93 17.65
CA THR A 694 13.94 28.48 17.89
C THR A 694 14.92 27.80 16.93
N THR A 695 15.50 28.55 15.98
CA THR A 695 16.37 28.06 14.90
C THR A 695 17.64 27.35 15.40
N PHE A 696 18.10 27.65 16.62
CA PHE A 696 19.32 27.06 17.19
C PHE A 696 19.10 25.74 17.94
N LEU A 697 17.85 25.47 18.33
CA LEU A 697 17.53 24.37 19.25
C LEU A 697 17.96 22.99 18.72
N PRO A 698 17.81 22.66 17.42
CA PRO A 698 18.29 21.38 16.90
C PRO A 698 19.81 21.20 17.02
N SER A 699 20.60 22.22 16.71
CA SER A 699 22.06 22.15 16.84
C SER A 699 22.49 22.13 18.30
N LEU A 700 21.76 22.82 19.18
CA LEU A 700 21.97 22.77 20.62
C LEU A 700 21.75 21.36 21.18
N GLY A 701 20.75 20.62 20.69
CA GLY A 701 20.52 19.23 21.10
C GLY A 701 21.72 18.34 20.80
N ARG A 702 22.29 18.43 19.59
CA ARG A 702 23.51 17.68 19.23
C ARG A 702 24.71 18.10 20.07
N PHE A 703 24.83 19.40 20.32
CA PHE A 703 25.88 19.96 21.15
C PHE A 703 25.81 19.47 22.60
N ILE A 704 24.61 19.35 23.17
CA ILE A 704 24.39 18.79 24.51
C ILE A 704 24.74 17.30 24.52
N ALA A 705 24.36 16.53 23.50
CA ALA A 705 24.72 15.12 23.40
C ALA A 705 26.24 14.90 23.43
N GLY A 706 27.02 15.82 22.85
CA GLY A 706 28.49 15.80 22.83
C GLY A 706 29.16 16.14 24.17
N LEU A 707 28.42 16.63 25.17
CA LEU A 707 28.97 16.89 26.52
C LEU A 707 29.51 15.63 27.21
N CYS A 708 29.14 14.42 26.75
CA CYS A 708 29.71 13.18 27.27
C CYS A 708 31.23 13.06 27.03
N HIS A 709 31.79 13.86 26.11
CA HIS A 709 33.23 13.88 25.81
C HIS A 709 34.04 14.81 26.73
N MET A 710 33.38 15.52 27.67
CA MET A 710 34.01 16.45 28.61
C MET A 710 33.85 15.95 30.04
N GLU A 711 34.88 16.10 30.87
CA GLU A 711 34.74 15.96 32.32
C GLU A 711 34.02 17.18 32.89
N ILE A 712 32.82 16.96 33.43
CA ILE A 712 32.02 18.01 34.04
C ILE A 712 32.42 18.13 35.51
N PRO A 713 32.93 19.29 35.96
CA PRO A 713 33.31 19.47 37.36
C PRO A 713 32.06 19.45 38.25
N GLU A 714 32.02 18.54 39.23
CA GLU A 714 30.92 18.42 40.18
C GLU A 714 31.12 19.42 41.34
N GLY A 715 30.31 20.49 41.39
CA GLY A 715 30.35 21.50 42.46
C GLY A 715 29.44 22.71 42.24
N ASP A 716 28.81 23.19 43.32
CA ASP A 716 27.68 24.15 43.28
C ASP A 716 28.04 25.60 42.90
N GLU A 717 29.33 25.96 42.77
CA GLU A 717 29.77 27.36 42.59
C GLU A 717 30.46 27.66 41.23
N ASN A 718 30.38 26.76 40.25
CA ASN A 718 30.98 27.02 38.93
C ASN A 718 29.98 27.63 37.93
N SER A 719 30.24 28.89 37.54
CA SER A 719 29.49 29.62 36.49
C SER A 719 29.34 28.87 35.16
N VAL A 720 30.24 27.92 34.86
CA VAL A 720 30.17 27.07 33.67
C VAL A 720 29.10 25.97 33.83
N CYS A 721 29.01 25.34 35.00
CA CYS A 721 28.02 24.29 35.27
C CYS A 721 26.60 24.87 35.28
N THR A 722 26.42 26.06 35.85
CA THR A 722 25.14 26.79 35.76
C THR A 722 24.74 27.08 34.31
N ALA A 723 25.69 27.45 33.44
CA ALA A 723 25.41 27.66 32.03
C ALA A 723 25.00 26.37 31.31
N LEU A 724 25.65 25.24 31.63
CA LEU A 724 25.32 23.91 31.08
C LEU A 724 23.93 23.42 31.49
N TRP A 725 23.58 23.56 32.79
CA TRP A 725 22.24 23.22 33.28
C TRP A 725 21.18 24.08 32.58
N ASN A 726 21.39 25.39 32.49
CA ASN A 726 20.43 26.29 31.83
C ASN A 726 20.23 25.99 30.34
N LEU A 727 21.29 25.62 29.61
CA LEU A 727 21.17 25.21 28.21
C LEU A 727 20.35 23.91 28.07
N SER A 728 20.56 22.94 28.95
CA SER A 728 19.82 21.68 28.97
C SER A 728 18.36 21.88 29.37
N HIS A 729 18.10 22.72 30.38
CA HIS A 729 16.76 23.13 30.80
C HIS A 729 16.00 23.83 29.67
N THR A 730 16.67 24.71 28.92
CA THR A 730 16.06 25.42 27.79
C THR A 730 15.57 24.44 26.72
N MET A 731 16.35 23.40 26.43
CA MET A 731 15.98 22.35 25.48
C MET A 731 14.84 21.47 25.99
N LEU A 732 14.92 21.02 27.24
CA LEU A 732 13.92 20.12 27.84
C LEU A 732 12.60 20.82 28.17
N ARG A 733 12.57 22.16 28.24
CA ARG A 733 11.36 22.98 28.35
C ARG A 733 10.65 23.24 27.02
N GLU A 734 11.30 22.95 25.88
CA GLU A 734 10.73 23.23 24.57
C GLU A 734 9.53 22.32 24.28
N ARG A 735 8.40 22.92 23.89
CA ARG A 735 7.12 22.21 23.71
C ARG A 735 6.89 21.73 22.28
N HIS A 736 7.66 22.22 21.32
CA HIS A 736 7.57 21.72 19.95
C HIS A 736 7.97 20.24 19.90
N TRP A 737 7.04 19.36 19.50
CA TRP A 737 7.21 17.90 19.57
C TRP A 737 8.56 17.41 19.01
N ALA A 738 8.95 17.87 17.81
CA ALA A 738 10.20 17.43 17.18
C ALA A 738 11.45 17.83 17.99
N VAL A 739 11.40 19.00 18.62
CA VAL A 739 12.51 19.52 19.44
C VAL A 739 12.53 18.84 20.81
N ALA A 740 11.35 18.59 21.40
CA ALA A 740 11.22 17.83 22.65
C ALA A 740 11.78 16.41 22.50
N HIS A 741 11.40 15.69 21.43
CA HIS A 741 11.95 14.36 21.14
C HIS A 741 13.45 14.40 20.88
N GLN A 742 13.95 15.39 20.14
CA GLN A 742 15.38 15.55 19.91
C GLN A 742 16.13 15.84 21.22
N ALA A 743 15.57 16.68 22.10
CA ALA A 743 16.15 17.00 23.40
C ALA A 743 16.24 15.77 24.29
N VAL A 744 15.20 14.93 24.30
CA VAL A 744 15.15 13.68 25.07
C VAL A 744 16.15 12.67 24.52
N ALA A 745 16.24 12.51 23.20
CA ALA A 745 17.24 11.63 22.58
C ALA A 745 18.67 12.10 22.88
N ALA A 746 18.95 13.40 22.74
CA ALA A 746 20.25 13.98 23.05
C ALA A 746 20.62 13.82 24.54
N PHE A 747 19.67 14.08 25.44
CA PHE A 747 19.86 13.90 26.87
C PHE A 747 20.05 12.42 27.24
N GLY A 748 19.30 11.50 26.63
CA GLY A 748 19.47 10.06 26.80
C GLY A 748 20.87 9.60 26.38
N HIS A 749 21.36 10.06 25.22
CA HIS A 749 22.72 9.78 24.76
C HIS A 749 23.78 10.32 25.74
N PHE A 750 23.63 11.58 26.20
CA PHE A 750 24.52 12.17 27.20
C PHE A 750 24.52 11.37 28.51
N ALA A 751 23.33 11.04 29.04
CA ALA A 751 23.17 10.31 30.30
C ALA A 751 23.75 8.91 30.25
N ALA A 752 23.68 8.22 29.10
CA ALA A 752 24.22 6.88 28.92
C ALA A 752 25.76 6.84 28.82
N HIS A 753 26.42 7.95 28.46
CA HIS A 753 27.85 7.99 28.12
C HIS A 753 28.67 8.97 28.98
N THR A 754 28.07 9.64 29.96
CA THR A 754 28.77 10.55 30.87
C THR A 754 29.22 9.86 32.16
N THR A 755 30.28 10.38 32.77
CA THR A 755 30.72 10.02 34.13
C THR A 755 30.05 10.86 35.21
N CYS A 756 29.22 11.85 34.83
CA CYS A 756 28.54 12.75 35.77
C CYS A 756 27.54 11.99 36.66
N THR A 757 27.67 12.14 37.97
CA THR A 757 26.79 11.49 38.96
C THR A 757 25.55 12.31 39.30
N GLN A 758 25.56 13.63 38.99
CA GLN A 758 24.48 14.58 39.29
C GLN A 758 23.56 14.86 38.08
N LEU A 759 23.21 13.83 37.31
CA LEU A 759 22.36 13.95 36.10
C LEU A 759 21.02 14.66 36.32
N TRP A 760 20.45 14.57 37.54
CA TRP A 760 19.20 15.23 37.90
C TRP A 760 19.25 16.76 37.79
N GLN A 761 20.43 17.38 37.93
CA GLN A 761 20.60 18.84 37.82
C GLN A 761 20.46 19.37 36.38
N PHE A 762 20.47 18.48 35.38
CA PHE A 762 20.28 18.81 33.97
C PHE A 762 18.81 18.73 33.55
N VAL A 763 17.93 18.22 34.42
CA VAL A 763 16.50 18.11 34.17
C VAL A 763 15.80 19.29 34.86
N PRO A 764 15.03 20.11 34.12
CA PRO A 764 14.31 21.22 34.73
C PRO A 764 13.16 20.71 35.61
N ASP A 765 12.69 21.54 36.54
CA ASP A 765 11.52 21.21 37.37
C ASP A 765 10.21 21.10 36.57
N ASP A 766 10.17 21.69 35.37
CA ASP A 766 9.02 21.81 34.47
C ASP A 766 9.34 21.35 33.03
N PRO A 767 9.76 20.08 32.80
CA PRO A 767 10.09 19.59 31.47
C PRO A 767 8.85 19.53 30.58
N ALA A 768 8.98 19.85 29.30
CA ALA A 768 7.86 19.93 28.35
C ALA A 768 7.02 18.65 28.28
N LEU A 769 7.65 17.48 28.39
CA LEU A 769 6.96 16.18 28.37
C LEU A 769 6.15 15.88 29.65
N SER A 770 6.34 16.65 30.72
CA SER A 770 5.47 16.58 31.92
C SER A 770 4.20 17.44 31.78
N TYR A 771 4.08 18.23 30.71
CA TYR A 771 2.92 19.07 30.45
C TYR A 771 1.78 18.24 29.84
N ASP A 772 0.61 18.29 30.47
CA ASP A 772 -0.59 17.69 29.94
C ASP A 772 -1.38 18.71 29.10
N VAL A 773 -1.59 18.38 27.82
CA VAL A 773 -2.28 19.22 26.85
C VAL A 773 -3.78 19.32 27.17
N GLU A 774 -4.39 18.29 27.76
CA GLU A 774 -5.83 18.26 28.06
C GLU A 774 -6.18 19.03 29.32
N THR A 775 -5.35 18.92 30.37
CA THR A 775 -5.59 19.61 31.64
C THR A 775 -4.91 20.98 31.74
N GLY A 776 -3.95 21.29 30.85
CA GLY A 776 -3.18 22.53 30.86
C GLY A 776 -2.27 22.67 32.09
N THR A 777 -2.03 21.57 32.82
CA THR A 777 -1.23 21.54 34.04
C THR A 777 0.02 20.68 33.90
N VAL A 778 1.08 21.01 34.65
CA VAL A 778 2.29 20.20 34.74
C VAL A 778 1.97 19.03 35.67
N THR A 779 1.78 17.84 35.11
CA THR A 779 1.33 16.66 35.84
C THR A 779 2.49 15.68 36.03
N ASP A 780 2.93 15.60 37.29
CA ASP A 780 3.80 14.60 37.92
C ASP A 780 5.21 14.39 37.31
N ALA A 781 6.25 14.60 38.13
CA ALA A 781 7.67 14.45 37.75
C ALA A 781 8.01 13.05 37.19
N ASN A 782 7.17 12.05 37.49
CA ASN A 782 7.30 10.67 36.99
C ASN A 782 7.03 10.52 35.48
N ARG A 783 6.30 11.46 34.84
CA ARG A 783 5.96 11.40 33.42
C ARG A 783 7.19 11.56 32.52
N PHE A 784 8.06 12.52 32.82
CA PHE A 784 9.32 12.72 32.09
C PHE A 784 10.22 11.48 32.18
N MET A 785 10.36 10.89 33.38
CA MET A 785 11.16 9.68 33.57
C MET A 785 10.58 8.47 32.84
N SER A 786 9.26 8.38 32.73
CA SER A 786 8.59 7.32 31.96
C SER A 786 8.82 7.46 30.46
N GLU A 787 8.77 8.67 29.91
CA GLU A 787 9.08 8.97 28.50
C GLU A 787 10.56 8.77 28.18
N LEU A 788 11.47 9.22 29.06
CA LEU A 788 12.91 8.97 28.93
C LEU A 788 13.20 7.46 28.94
N LYS A 789 12.57 6.72 29.86
CA LYS A 789 12.66 5.26 29.91
C LYS A 789 12.11 4.62 28.63
N ALA A 790 10.94 5.03 28.16
CA ALA A 790 10.35 4.53 26.92
C ALA A 790 11.24 4.84 25.70
N SER A 791 11.89 6.01 25.66
CA SER A 791 12.86 6.37 24.61
C SER A 791 14.08 5.45 24.63
N LEU A 792 14.67 5.20 25.81
CA LEU A 792 15.80 4.29 25.98
C LEU A 792 15.39 2.83 25.66
N GLU A 793 14.19 2.42 26.05
CA GLU A 793 13.65 1.10 25.74
C GLU A 793 13.30 0.95 24.26
N LYS A 794 12.83 1.99 23.58
CA LYS A 794 12.54 2.02 22.13
C LYS A 794 13.81 1.96 21.28
N GLU A 795 14.90 2.55 21.75
CA GLU A 795 16.23 2.41 21.15
C GLU A 795 16.76 0.96 21.25
N VAL A 796 16.34 0.23 22.30
CA VAL A 796 16.62 -1.21 22.51
C VAL A 796 15.57 -2.12 21.83
N ALA A 797 14.35 -1.65 21.60
CA ALA A 797 13.19 -2.40 21.13
C ALA A 797 12.63 -1.87 19.80
N LEU A 798 13.48 -1.71 18.79
CA LEU A 798 13.03 -1.59 17.40
C LEU A 798 12.54 -2.95 16.90
N ASN A 799 11.37 -3.43 17.34
CA ASN A 799 10.69 -4.61 16.76
C ASN A 799 9.24 -4.90 17.24
N ALA A 800 8.44 -3.91 17.68
CA ALA A 800 7.06 -4.21 18.09
C ALA A 800 5.99 -3.20 17.62
N ALA A 801 5.17 -3.72 16.70
CA ALA A 801 3.75 -3.49 16.42
C ALA A 801 3.29 -2.11 15.91
N GLY A 802 2.45 -2.19 14.87
CA GLY A 802 1.92 -1.08 14.08
C GLY A 802 1.05 -0.07 14.84
N TYR A 803 0.72 0.98 14.09
CA TYR A 803 0.06 2.19 14.59
C TYR A 803 -1.32 1.90 15.21
N SER A 804 -1.61 2.62 16.29
CA SER A 804 -2.94 2.72 16.89
C SER A 804 -3.94 3.40 15.94
N GLY A 805 -5.24 3.20 16.18
CA GLY A 805 -6.30 3.82 15.37
C GLY A 805 -6.27 5.36 15.38
N GLU A 806 -5.80 5.97 16.47
CA GLU A 806 -5.64 7.43 16.58
C GLU A 806 -4.47 7.94 15.71
N GLU A 807 -3.33 7.24 15.74
CA GLU A 807 -2.18 7.53 14.87
C GLU A 807 -2.53 7.40 13.38
N PHE A 808 -3.32 6.39 13.02
CA PHE A 808 -3.85 6.25 11.65
C PHE A 808 -4.75 7.44 11.26
N GLY A 809 -5.58 7.93 12.19
CA GLY A 809 -6.40 9.13 12.00
C GLY A 809 -5.58 10.41 11.76
N PHE A 810 -4.42 10.56 12.41
CA PHE A 810 -3.50 11.67 12.14
C PHE A 810 -2.88 11.58 10.74
N LEU A 811 -2.50 10.39 10.29
CA LEU A 811 -1.95 10.18 8.93
C LEU A 811 -2.99 10.50 7.84
N ILE A 812 -4.28 10.22 8.07
CA ILE A 812 -5.35 10.61 7.14
C ILE A 812 -5.39 12.14 7.00
N LYS A 813 -5.42 12.87 8.13
CA LYS A 813 -5.44 14.35 8.13
C LYS A 813 -4.19 14.94 7.48
N GLU A 814 -3.02 14.34 7.71
CA GLU A 814 -1.78 14.73 7.04
C GLU A 814 -1.86 14.51 5.53
N GLY A 815 -2.31 13.34 5.09
CA GLY A 815 -2.48 13.00 3.67
C GLY A 815 -3.41 13.95 2.94
N GLU A 816 -4.54 14.32 3.55
CA GLU A 816 -5.47 15.33 3.00
C GLU A 816 -4.81 16.70 2.82
N SER A 817 -4.02 17.14 3.81
CA SER A 817 -3.30 18.41 3.77
C SER A 817 -2.24 18.42 2.66
N LEU A 818 -1.45 17.34 2.57
CA LEU A 818 -0.44 17.16 1.54
C LEU A 818 -1.06 17.11 0.13
N GLN A 819 -2.19 16.41 -0.03
CA GLN A 819 -2.88 16.34 -1.31
C GLN A 819 -3.42 17.72 -1.75
N LYS A 820 -3.96 18.51 -0.82
CA LYS A 820 -4.38 19.90 -1.09
C LYS A 820 -3.19 20.74 -1.55
N MET A 821 -2.04 20.63 -0.88
CA MET A 821 -0.80 21.34 -1.23
C MET A 821 -0.30 21.00 -2.65
N VAL A 822 -0.35 19.72 -3.04
CA VAL A 822 0.03 19.26 -4.38
C VAL A 822 -0.90 19.88 -5.44
N LYS A 823 -2.22 19.88 -5.20
CA LYS A 823 -3.23 20.47 -6.11
C LYS A 823 -3.05 21.98 -6.29
N THR A 824 -2.73 22.71 -5.22
CA THR A 824 -2.43 24.15 -5.31
C THR A 824 -1.12 24.45 -6.02
N SER A 825 -0.14 23.54 -5.94
CA SER A 825 1.16 23.69 -6.61
C SER A 825 1.08 23.44 -8.12
N THR A 826 0.17 22.57 -8.57
CA THR A 826 -0.05 22.27 -9.99
C THR A 826 -0.96 23.28 -10.70
N SER A 827 -1.82 24.00 -9.97
CA SER A 827 -2.64 25.08 -10.54
C SER A 827 -1.92 26.42 -10.71
N ALA A 828 -0.72 26.57 -10.16
CA ALA A 828 0.04 27.82 -10.18
C ALA A 828 1.14 27.80 -11.26
N VAL A 829 0.75 27.85 -12.54
CA VAL A 829 1.59 28.50 -13.56
C VAL A 829 1.36 30.00 -13.43
N VAL A 830 1.84 30.57 -12.33
CA VAL A 830 2.12 32.00 -12.24
C VAL A 830 3.65 32.05 -12.24
N PRO A 831 4.30 32.83 -13.13
CA PRO A 831 5.74 33.05 -13.01
C PRO A 831 5.96 33.50 -11.57
N MET A 832 6.69 32.67 -10.81
CA MET A 832 7.08 33.02 -9.46
C MET A 832 8.00 34.21 -9.64
N GLU A 833 7.42 35.41 -9.54
CA GLU A 833 8.16 36.65 -9.39
C GLU A 833 9.19 36.36 -8.31
N ILE A 834 10.44 36.56 -8.72
CA ILE A 834 11.56 36.79 -7.83
C ILE A 834 10.99 37.61 -6.67
N CYS A 835 11.17 37.12 -5.46
CA CYS A 835 10.93 37.92 -4.26
C CYS A 835 12.03 39.00 -4.24
N GLU A 836 11.93 39.96 -5.16
CA GLU A 836 12.41 41.30 -4.95
C GLU A 836 11.46 41.93 -3.94
N GLU A 837 12.10 42.56 -2.97
CA GLU A 837 11.51 43.15 -1.79
C GLU A 837 10.35 44.08 -2.16
N ALA A 838 9.12 43.64 -1.91
CA ALA A 838 8.02 44.57 -1.80
C ALA A 838 8.08 45.22 -0.40
N PRO A 839 8.10 46.56 -0.29
CA PRO A 839 8.12 47.23 0.99
C PRO A 839 6.84 46.90 1.76
N GLU A 840 7.00 46.61 3.05
CA GLU A 840 5.95 46.28 3.99
C GLU A 840 4.86 47.36 4.02
N THR A 841 3.78 47.17 3.27
CA THR A 841 2.45 47.76 3.57
C THR A 841 1.35 46.95 2.88
N LYS A 842 1.15 45.69 3.28
CA LYS A 842 -0.12 44.99 3.02
C LYS A 842 -0.80 44.69 4.35
N LYS A 843 -1.77 45.54 4.71
CA LYS A 843 -2.77 45.25 5.74
C LYS A 843 -3.37 43.87 5.44
N ARG A 844 -3.33 42.96 6.43
CA ARG A 844 -3.98 41.65 6.34
C ARG A 844 -5.47 41.85 6.09
N LYS A 845 -6.04 41.22 5.06
CA LYS A 845 -7.49 41.08 4.92
C LYS A 845 -7.99 40.15 6.02
N ILE A 846 -9.00 40.61 6.76
CA ILE A 846 -9.65 39.88 7.83
C ILE A 846 -10.53 38.75 7.22
N PRO A 847 -10.60 37.55 7.83
CA PRO A 847 -11.41 36.43 7.32
C PRO A 847 -12.92 36.76 7.27
N GLU A 848 -13.64 36.23 6.28
CA GLU A 848 -15.05 36.54 5.96
C GLU A 848 -16.10 36.22 7.05
N GLY A 849 -15.72 35.60 8.18
CA GLY A 849 -16.60 35.33 9.33
C GLY A 849 -16.34 36.20 10.57
N PHE A 850 -15.36 37.10 10.53
CA PHE A 850 -14.99 37.91 11.71
C PHE A 850 -16.06 38.92 12.08
N SER A 851 -16.73 39.55 11.10
CA SER A 851 -17.82 40.50 11.33
C SER A 851 -19.03 39.84 11.98
N GLU A 852 -19.37 38.61 11.58
CA GLU A 852 -20.49 37.83 12.13
C GLU A 852 -20.23 37.41 13.59
N GLY A 853 -18.98 37.04 13.90
CA GLY A 853 -18.55 36.77 15.28
C GLY A 853 -18.56 38.01 16.18
N VAL A 854 -18.19 39.18 15.64
CA VAL A 854 -18.27 40.46 16.36
C VAL A 854 -19.73 40.88 16.60
N GLU A 855 -20.64 40.67 15.64
CA GLU A 855 -22.08 40.90 15.85
C GLU A 855 -22.66 40.00 16.95
N LEU A 856 -22.29 38.72 16.99
CA LEU A 856 -22.74 37.78 18.03
C LEU A 856 -22.27 38.22 19.42
N LEU A 857 -21.01 38.68 19.54
CA LEU A 857 -20.46 39.22 20.78
C LEU A 857 -21.20 40.49 21.23
N GLN A 858 -21.51 41.40 20.30
CA GLN A 858 -22.32 42.59 20.60
C GLN A 858 -23.74 42.24 21.07
N ARG A 859 -24.39 41.26 20.43
CA ARG A 859 -25.72 40.80 20.84
C ARG A 859 -25.70 40.14 22.22
N GLY A 860 -24.72 39.27 22.48
CA GLY A 860 -24.54 38.62 23.79
C GLY A 860 -24.32 39.65 24.91
N LEU A 861 -23.49 40.65 24.67
CA LEU A 861 -23.22 41.73 25.62
C LEU A 861 -24.46 42.58 25.93
N LYS A 862 -25.27 42.89 24.90
CA LYS A 862 -26.52 43.63 25.06
C LYS A 862 -27.55 42.85 25.90
N VAL A 863 -27.62 41.53 25.73
CA VAL A 863 -28.48 40.65 26.55
C VAL A 863 -28.00 40.61 28.00
N MET A 864 -26.69 40.48 28.23
CA MET A 864 -26.14 40.49 29.59
C MET A 864 -26.35 41.82 30.31
N ARG A 865 -26.25 42.97 29.62
CA ARG A 865 -26.58 44.28 30.19
C ARG A 865 -28.07 44.39 30.53
N GLY A 866 -28.95 43.92 29.63
CA GLY A 866 -30.39 43.89 29.91
C GLY A 866 -30.79 43.02 31.11
N ALA A 867 -30.03 41.95 31.39
CA ALA A 867 -30.24 41.10 32.56
C ALA A 867 -29.70 41.71 33.86
N LEU A 868 -28.69 42.57 33.78
CA LEU A 868 -28.14 43.33 34.91
C LEU A 868 -29.05 44.48 35.31
N ASP A 869 -29.65 45.18 34.35
CA ASP A 869 -30.58 46.30 34.60
C ASP A 869 -31.93 45.84 35.24
N GLN A 870 -32.22 44.54 35.25
CA GLN A 870 -33.44 43.95 35.83
C GLN A 870 -33.31 43.48 37.28
N ASN A 871 -32.08 43.38 37.82
CA ASN A 871 -31.86 42.88 39.18
C ASN A 871 -31.37 44.01 40.10
N ASP A 872 -32.12 44.29 41.18
CA ASP A 872 -31.81 45.30 42.23
C ASP A 872 -30.60 44.89 43.10
N LEU A 873 -29.43 44.70 42.48
CA LEU A 873 -28.15 44.40 43.14
C LEU A 873 -27.15 45.52 42.85
N ALA A 874 -27.35 46.68 43.49
CA ALA A 874 -26.58 47.91 43.24
C ALA A 874 -25.07 47.78 43.52
N GLU A 875 -24.64 46.90 44.43
CA GLU A 875 -23.21 46.70 44.73
C GLU A 875 -22.50 45.74 43.77
N LEU A 876 -23.17 44.69 43.29
CA LEU A 876 -22.60 43.77 42.30
C LEU A 876 -22.64 44.37 40.88
N GLY A 877 -23.62 45.25 40.63
CA GLY A 877 -23.76 45.99 39.38
C GLY A 877 -22.55 46.85 39.06
N ASN A 878 -21.96 47.58 40.02
CA ASN A 878 -20.84 48.48 39.75
C ASN A 878 -19.54 47.75 39.34
N GLU A 879 -19.22 46.62 40.00
CA GLU A 879 -18.03 45.82 39.68
C GLU A 879 -18.19 45.15 38.31
N ILE A 880 -19.35 44.53 38.04
CA ILE A 880 -19.64 43.87 36.77
C ILE A 880 -19.81 44.90 35.63
N SER A 881 -20.36 46.09 35.90
CA SER A 881 -20.45 47.18 34.91
C SER A 881 -19.07 47.67 34.50
N SER A 882 -18.09 47.73 35.41
CA SER A 882 -16.72 48.10 35.07
C SER A 882 -16.06 47.09 34.13
N GLN A 883 -16.30 45.79 34.36
CA GLN A 883 -15.81 44.70 33.52
C GLN A 883 -16.54 44.66 32.17
N MET A 884 -17.86 44.87 32.16
CA MET A 884 -18.67 45.01 30.95
C MET A 884 -18.22 46.20 30.09
N ALA A 885 -17.90 47.35 30.71
CA ALA A 885 -17.38 48.52 29.99
C ALA A 885 -15.99 48.24 29.37
N CYS A 886 -15.16 47.43 30.03
CA CYS A 886 -13.88 46.99 29.49
C CYS A 886 -14.07 46.05 28.28
N ILE A 887 -15.02 45.12 28.37
CA ILE A 887 -15.40 44.22 27.28
C ILE A 887 -16.04 45.00 26.12
N GLU A 888 -16.90 45.99 26.39
CA GLU A 888 -17.45 46.92 25.39
C GLU A 888 -16.34 47.65 24.63
N LYS A 889 -15.30 48.09 25.34
CA LYS A 889 -14.17 48.79 24.74
C LYS A 889 -13.34 47.89 23.83
N VAL A 890 -13.14 46.63 24.22
CA VAL A 890 -12.46 45.61 23.40
C VAL A 890 -13.29 45.23 22.18
N ILE A 891 -14.60 45.01 22.35
CA ILE A 891 -15.50 44.71 21.22
C ILE A 891 -15.59 45.91 20.27
N SER A 892 -15.65 47.14 20.77
CA SER A 892 -15.63 48.35 19.94
C SER A 892 -14.32 48.48 19.14
N HIS A 893 -13.19 48.08 19.74
CA HIS A 893 -11.91 48.03 19.03
C HIS A 893 -11.90 46.96 17.93
N LEU A 894 -12.52 45.80 18.18
CA LEU A 894 -12.68 44.73 17.20
C LEU A 894 -13.64 45.12 16.05
N VAL A 895 -14.67 45.92 16.32
CA VAL A 895 -15.57 46.50 15.31
C VAL A 895 -14.82 47.51 14.43
N CYS A 896 -14.01 48.39 15.03
CA CYS A 896 -13.15 49.29 14.25
C CYS A 896 -12.12 48.53 13.40
N LEU A 897 -11.73 47.32 13.80
CA LEU A 897 -10.87 46.46 12.99
C LEU A 897 -11.66 45.77 11.87
N SER A 898 -12.93 45.38 12.07
CA SER A 898 -13.76 44.79 11.02
C SER A 898 -14.18 45.76 9.91
N ASP A 899 -14.18 47.07 10.19
CA ASP A 899 -14.50 48.14 9.21
C ASP A 899 -13.27 48.63 8.41
N LEU A 900 -12.10 47.98 8.58
CA LEU A 900 -10.80 48.28 7.95
C LEU A 900 -10.38 47.19 6.95
#